data_AF-A0A1Q9DHG2-F1
#
_entry.id   AF-A0A1Q9DHG2-F1
#
_cell.length_a   1.000
_cell.length_b   1.000
_cell.length_c   1.000
_cell.angle_alpha   90.00
_cell.angle_beta   90.00
_cell.angle_gamma   90.00
#
_symmetry.space_group_name_H-M   'P 1'
#
loop_
_entity.id
_entity.type
_entity.pdbx_description
1 polymer ?
#
loop_
_entity_poly.entity_id
_entity_poly.type
_entity_poly.pdbx_seq_one_letter_code
_entity_poly.pdbx_strand_id
1 'polypeptide(L)'
;MKRTSGAAYLAERDKAADPKAASKQLKPNWKGVGFGDFLREQGPRKPLFDPLLESDCSGGRVSAKVAAEDAGPNSGLIPKYSWWQFCDDGPPNVVEESSVDLSKLAKVPLVALIAQVASKETINDASSNQGFTTAKSQSPWTAKVTAGKQDLVRIRRPEGIRSTGVWLVATFQKDGENWKVQAADELYPENRLEAVVRLRFKEFIHDQADKEEEEDPMAATRRTLAWGIAGMPLTTELPSPSMGHEPAFRSFTASCTQASKQGRVTSSVDNDGDQNQYPERIATDDRWKQLILTNRQLHGTGVRKDLIVAPMRVATGRGLWAKVSPSCVEFWDQLRKAELDIPSLTIEDGISASSARHVQKFLTTVPFDGAAFCVEAAISAATSSDAVLMSHVAESIAKLPHCFREMTFKSEAETRCSQRWYKVAIHVLKVNGLQDAAESMWRRAKSIKSKDGKALIGWPSPSQSPTVWVPGLSTRPYWNCSSWAFIQALEAAAPVILKEIERKDSEFLTAYPYLQTAGVWEDLFLYRGHQWNTTLCQSMPSTCRLLLPELPTRPGVPYATVYNEEVVIFRSKRGASVGAHCGSSNGVINLHLTLKGGRGTSVSVDGLQVDLRDGEAICFQDSYFHSVNHGLDGEEERISLVIRVMHPDMDLKLLGSRTDSVPDLQAWDKSASLLREVERLRAEYRKLAAAAGEQDSSTHSCSV
;
A
#
# COMPACT_ATOMS: atom_id res chain seq x y z
N MET A 1 11.42 14.68 -44.06
CA MET A 1 10.30 13.91 -43.45
C MET A 1 8.99 14.46 -43.99
N LYS A 2 8.13 13.62 -44.57
CA LYS A 2 6.83 14.05 -45.12
C LYS A 2 5.87 14.31 -43.95
N ARG A 3 5.29 15.51 -43.90
CA ARG A 3 4.25 15.89 -42.93
C ARG A 3 3.00 15.05 -43.22
N THR A 4 2.59 14.20 -42.29
CA THR A 4 1.24 13.61 -42.29
C THR A 4 0.23 14.69 -41.94
N SER A 5 -0.84 14.79 -42.73
CA SER A 5 -1.94 15.73 -42.47
C SER A 5 -2.75 15.28 -41.26
N GLY A 6 -3.36 16.22 -40.53
CA GLY A 6 -4.20 15.92 -39.36
C GLY A 6 -5.34 14.94 -39.66
N ALA A 7 -5.79 14.86 -40.92
CA ALA A 7 -6.77 13.88 -41.37
C ALA A 7 -6.23 12.44 -41.38
N ALA A 8 -4.96 12.24 -41.75
CA ALA A 8 -4.33 10.92 -41.70
C ALA A 8 -4.16 10.44 -40.24
N TYR A 9 -3.85 11.37 -39.33
CA TYR A 9 -3.76 11.11 -37.89
C TYR A 9 -5.09 10.70 -37.28
N LEU A 10 -6.18 11.41 -37.60
CA LEU A 10 -7.52 11.08 -37.11
C LEU A 10 -8.01 9.73 -37.65
N ALA A 11 -7.75 9.44 -38.93
CA ALA A 11 -8.10 8.15 -39.52
C ALA A 11 -7.34 6.98 -38.87
N GLU A 12 -6.08 7.17 -38.48
CA GLU A 12 -5.27 6.14 -37.83
C GLU A 12 -5.68 5.92 -36.36
N ARG A 13 -6.07 7.00 -35.66
CA ARG A 13 -6.67 6.94 -34.32
C ARG A 13 -8.00 6.19 -34.32
N ASP A 14 -8.89 6.49 -35.26
CA ASP A 14 -10.22 5.88 -35.32
C ASP A 14 -10.13 4.39 -35.75
N LYS A 15 -9.11 4.03 -36.53
CA LYS A 15 -8.79 2.63 -36.88
C LYS A 15 -8.23 1.84 -35.68
N ALA A 16 -7.54 2.50 -34.76
CA ALA A 16 -7.07 1.89 -33.50
C ALA A 16 -8.19 1.74 -32.45
N ALA A 17 -9.29 2.49 -32.60
CA ALA A 17 -10.47 2.41 -31.74
C ALA A 17 -11.48 1.33 -32.18
N ASP A 18 -11.23 0.59 -33.27
CA ASP A 18 -12.09 -0.52 -33.73
C ASP A 18 -12.08 -1.69 -32.71
N PRO A 19 -13.23 -2.02 -32.09
CA PRO A 19 -13.33 -3.11 -31.12
C PRO A 19 -12.89 -4.48 -31.67
N LYS A 20 -12.94 -4.68 -32.99
CA LYS A 20 -12.54 -5.94 -33.64
C LYS A 20 -11.02 -6.09 -33.79
N ALA A 21 -10.26 -4.98 -33.76
CA ALA A 21 -8.80 -5.01 -33.77
C ALA A 21 -8.22 -5.32 -32.38
N ALA A 22 -8.91 -4.89 -31.31
CA ALA A 22 -8.49 -5.09 -29.92
C ALA A 22 -8.50 -6.56 -29.46
N SER A 23 -9.30 -7.43 -30.09
CA SER A 23 -9.42 -8.85 -29.65
C SER A 23 -8.27 -9.76 -30.13
N LYS A 24 -7.37 -9.27 -31.00
CA LYS A 24 -6.31 -10.09 -31.62
C LYS A 24 -4.87 -9.70 -31.26
N GLN A 25 -4.65 -8.60 -30.56
CA GLN A 25 -3.30 -8.21 -30.12
C GLN A 25 -3.10 -8.37 -28.60
N LEU A 26 -2.31 -9.40 -28.27
CA LEU A 26 -1.53 -9.60 -27.03
C LEU A 26 -2.32 -9.69 -25.72
N LYS A 27 -2.43 -10.92 -25.20
CA LYS A 27 -2.64 -11.19 -23.77
C LYS A 27 -1.55 -10.45 -22.98
N PRO A 28 -1.87 -9.53 -22.06
CA PRO A 28 -0.83 -8.86 -21.30
C PRO A 28 -0.25 -9.84 -20.27
N ASN A 29 1.03 -10.12 -20.41
CA ASN A 29 1.81 -10.98 -19.53
C ASN A 29 2.24 -10.13 -18.31
N TRP A 30 1.39 -10.02 -17.30
CA TRP A 30 1.65 -9.19 -16.11
C TRP A 30 2.60 -9.91 -15.14
N LYS A 31 3.91 -9.74 -15.34
CA LYS A 31 4.93 -10.02 -14.34
C LYS A 31 5.27 -8.73 -13.57
N GLY A 32 4.94 -8.71 -12.27
CA GLY A 32 5.67 -8.00 -11.21
C GLY A 32 5.84 -6.47 -11.31
N VAL A 33 4.81 -5.72 -10.93
CA VAL A 33 4.92 -4.26 -10.68
C VAL A 33 5.57 -4.02 -9.29
N GLY A 34 6.55 -3.11 -9.17
CA GLY A 34 7.34 -2.89 -7.94
C GLY A 34 6.96 -1.62 -7.17
N PHE A 35 7.53 -1.42 -5.97
CA PHE A 35 7.27 -0.26 -5.10
C PHE A 35 7.61 1.11 -5.74
N GLY A 36 8.51 1.16 -6.73
CA GLY A 36 8.73 2.37 -7.54
C GLY A 36 7.49 2.85 -8.30
N ASP A 37 6.49 1.99 -8.53
CA ASP A 37 5.21 2.35 -9.16
C ASP A 37 4.23 2.98 -8.17
N PHE A 38 4.42 2.75 -6.87
CA PHE A 38 3.58 3.24 -5.78
C PHE A 38 3.87 4.72 -5.44
N LEU A 39 5.07 5.22 -5.73
CA LEU A 39 5.45 6.63 -5.49
C LEU A 39 5.19 7.57 -6.68
N ARG A 40 4.70 7.04 -7.80
CA ARG A 40 4.39 7.81 -9.02
C ARG A 40 2.93 8.25 -8.99
N GLU A 41 2.67 9.56 -9.09
CA GLU A 41 1.39 10.00 -9.67
C GLU A 41 1.40 9.53 -11.13
N GLN A 42 0.44 8.69 -11.51
CA GLN A 42 0.43 8.02 -12.82
C GLN A 42 0.47 9.05 -13.96
N GLY A 43 1.65 9.30 -14.53
CA GLY A 43 1.78 9.95 -15.83
C GLY A 43 1.25 9.01 -16.93
N PRO A 44 0.84 9.55 -18.09
CA PRO A 44 0.32 8.73 -19.18
C PRO A 44 1.33 7.66 -19.62
N ARG A 45 0.90 6.40 -19.66
CA ARG A 45 1.74 5.21 -19.90
C ARG A 45 2.26 5.05 -21.34
N LYS A 46 2.09 6.05 -22.20
CA LYS A 46 2.71 6.08 -23.54
C LYS A 46 3.13 7.52 -23.88
N PRO A 47 4.43 7.81 -24.07
CA PRO A 47 4.83 9.06 -24.68
C PRO A 47 4.25 9.14 -26.10
N LEU A 48 3.72 10.31 -26.48
CA LEU A 48 3.08 10.53 -27.78
C LEU A 48 4.07 10.64 -28.96
N PHE A 49 5.37 10.48 -28.70
CA PHE A 49 6.45 10.41 -29.69
C PHE A 49 7.43 9.31 -29.29
N ASP A 50 8.14 8.76 -30.27
CA ASP A 50 9.32 7.90 -30.04
C ASP A 50 10.39 8.74 -29.35
N PRO A 51 10.58 8.61 -28.02
CA PRO A 51 11.63 9.38 -27.36
C PRO A 51 12.97 8.77 -27.79
N LEU A 52 13.99 9.59 -27.95
CA LEU A 52 15.36 9.11 -27.75
C LEU A 52 15.47 8.79 -26.27
N LEU A 53 15.04 7.57 -25.92
CA LEU A 53 14.88 7.12 -24.53
C LEU A 53 16.22 6.97 -23.83
N GLU A 54 17.23 6.54 -24.58
CA GLU A 54 18.59 6.36 -24.10
C GLU A 54 19.60 6.83 -25.16
N SER A 55 20.63 7.55 -24.72
CA SER A 55 21.79 7.92 -25.54
C SER A 55 23.04 8.00 -24.67
N ASP A 56 24.21 7.87 -25.28
CA ASP A 56 25.49 8.07 -24.58
C ASP A 56 26.15 9.36 -25.07
N CYS A 57 26.89 10.01 -24.18
CA CYS A 57 27.78 11.12 -24.56
C CYS A 57 29.12 11.03 -23.82
N SER A 58 30.21 11.37 -24.51
CA SER A 58 31.59 11.31 -23.98
C SER A 58 31.94 12.50 -23.07
N GLY A 59 30.93 13.08 -22.39
CA GLY A 59 31.06 14.31 -21.61
C GLY A 59 31.01 15.60 -22.43
N GLY A 60 31.62 16.67 -21.89
CA GLY A 60 31.61 18.01 -22.48
C GLY A 60 30.34 18.82 -22.16
N ARG A 61 30.16 19.95 -22.87
CA ARG A 61 29.03 20.86 -22.62
C ARG A 61 27.72 20.31 -23.19
N VAL A 62 26.77 20.07 -22.31
CA VAL A 62 25.38 19.71 -22.62
C VAL A 62 24.49 20.91 -22.36
N SER A 63 23.59 21.20 -23.30
CA SER A 63 22.64 22.31 -23.19
C SER A 63 21.21 21.77 -23.19
N ALA A 64 20.36 22.32 -22.33
CA ALA A 64 18.93 22.06 -22.33
C ALA A 64 18.17 23.27 -22.87
N LYS A 65 17.08 23.02 -23.58
CA LYS A 65 16.12 24.02 -24.02
C LYS A 65 14.72 23.51 -23.72
N VAL A 66 14.01 24.23 -22.87
CA VAL A 66 12.59 23.99 -22.59
C VAL A 66 11.77 25.10 -23.26
N ALA A 67 10.77 24.74 -24.05
CA ALA A 67 9.92 25.67 -24.79
C ALA A 67 8.45 25.24 -24.74
N ALA A 68 7.56 26.17 -24.45
CA ALA A 68 6.12 25.98 -24.61
C ALA A 68 5.72 26.17 -26.10
N GLU A 69 4.81 25.36 -26.61
CA GLU A 69 4.45 25.34 -28.04
C GLU A 69 3.64 26.56 -28.48
N ASP A 70 2.81 27.10 -27.57
CA ASP A 70 1.91 28.24 -27.86
C ASP A 70 2.33 29.53 -27.12
N ALA A 71 3.48 29.53 -26.45
CA ALA A 71 3.94 30.74 -25.76
C ALA A 71 4.38 31.78 -26.80
N GLY A 72 3.53 32.79 -27.01
CA GLY A 72 3.97 34.07 -27.57
C GLY A 72 5.08 34.70 -26.69
N PRO A 73 5.64 35.86 -27.07
CA PRO A 73 6.77 36.49 -26.39
C PRO A 73 6.58 36.80 -24.89
N ASN A 74 5.38 36.61 -24.33
CA ASN A 74 5.10 36.67 -22.90
C ASN A 74 5.56 35.38 -22.20
N SER A 75 6.84 35.37 -21.80
CA SER A 75 7.65 34.26 -21.28
C SER A 75 7.29 33.70 -19.89
N GLY A 76 6.20 34.14 -19.26
CA GLY A 76 5.84 33.74 -17.88
C GLY A 76 5.39 32.28 -17.73
N LEU A 77 5.06 31.61 -18.84
CA LEU A 77 4.53 30.24 -18.85
C LEU A 77 5.57 29.18 -19.28
N ILE A 78 6.82 29.57 -19.52
CA ILE A 78 7.89 28.61 -19.82
C ILE A 78 8.38 28.02 -18.50
N PRO A 79 8.40 26.69 -18.35
CA PRO A 79 8.99 26.06 -17.18
C PRO A 79 10.43 26.52 -17.01
N LYS A 80 10.75 27.00 -15.80
CA LYS A 80 12.15 27.13 -15.40
C LYS A 80 12.74 25.73 -15.32
N TYR A 81 14.01 25.61 -15.61
CA TYR A 81 14.70 24.34 -15.46
C TYR A 81 16.08 24.56 -14.86
N SER A 82 16.55 23.55 -14.15
CA SER A 82 17.84 23.57 -13.46
C SER A 82 18.49 22.19 -13.57
N TRP A 83 19.81 22.17 -13.46
CA TRP A 83 20.60 20.95 -13.41
C TRP A 83 20.93 20.63 -11.95
N TRP A 84 20.57 19.44 -11.50
CA TRP A 84 20.83 18.98 -10.14
C TRP A 84 21.98 17.97 -10.18
N GLN A 85 23.07 18.28 -9.48
CA GLN A 85 24.27 17.45 -9.42
C GLN A 85 24.28 16.70 -8.09
N PHE A 86 24.23 15.37 -8.12
CA PHE A 86 24.20 14.53 -6.93
C PHE A 86 25.60 13.94 -6.69
N CYS A 87 26.20 14.28 -5.54
CA CYS A 87 27.42 13.65 -5.04
C CYS A 87 27.06 12.54 -4.03
N ASP A 88 28.00 11.65 -3.74
CA ASP A 88 27.79 10.49 -2.86
C ASP A 88 27.31 10.90 -1.46
N ASP A 89 27.83 12.02 -0.92
CA ASP A 89 27.47 12.54 0.39
C ASP A 89 27.12 14.03 0.32
N GLY A 90 25.83 14.36 0.50
CA GLY A 90 25.36 15.74 0.64
C GLY A 90 24.21 16.13 -0.31
N PRO A 91 23.52 17.26 -0.05
CA PRO A 91 22.42 17.78 -0.87
C PRO A 91 22.82 17.98 -2.34
N PRO A 92 21.89 17.89 -3.30
CA PRO A 92 22.22 18.15 -4.70
C PRO A 92 22.70 19.58 -4.87
N ASN A 93 23.79 19.76 -5.64
CA ASN A 93 24.22 21.08 -6.07
C ASN A 93 23.37 21.52 -7.27
N VAL A 94 22.57 22.57 -7.09
CA VAL A 94 21.63 23.06 -8.10
C VAL A 94 22.29 24.15 -8.95
N VAL A 95 22.34 23.94 -10.25
CA VAL A 95 22.90 24.88 -11.23
C VAL A 95 21.77 25.41 -12.12
N GLU A 96 21.45 26.70 -11.95
CA GLU A 96 20.44 27.43 -12.73
C GLU A 96 20.98 27.95 -14.07
N GLU A 97 21.74 27.11 -14.79
CA GLU A 97 22.27 27.45 -16.10
C GLU A 97 21.55 26.66 -17.20
N SER A 98 21.48 27.20 -18.41
CA SER A 98 20.93 26.48 -19.56
C SER A 98 21.80 25.32 -20.02
N SER A 99 23.03 25.21 -19.49
CA SER A 99 24.00 24.19 -19.89
C SER A 99 24.84 23.74 -18.70
N VAL A 100 25.32 22.50 -18.74
CA VAL A 100 26.27 21.93 -17.79
C VAL A 100 27.45 21.32 -18.54
N ASP A 101 28.66 21.48 -18.02
CA ASP A 101 29.86 20.87 -18.60
C ASP A 101 30.21 19.58 -17.87
N LEU A 102 29.76 18.45 -18.43
CA LEU A 102 29.92 17.12 -17.86
C LEU A 102 31.41 16.74 -17.70
N SER A 103 32.32 17.33 -18.48
CA SER A 103 33.76 17.09 -18.34
C SER A 103 34.35 17.62 -17.02
N LYS A 104 33.69 18.63 -16.42
CA LYS A 104 34.10 19.22 -15.14
C LYS A 104 33.52 18.48 -13.93
N LEU A 105 32.60 17.55 -14.17
CA LEU A 105 31.85 16.83 -13.15
C LEU A 105 32.49 15.47 -12.84
N ALA A 106 33.82 15.46 -12.67
CA ALA A 106 34.58 14.23 -12.48
C ALA A 106 34.13 13.42 -11.24
N LYS A 107 33.66 14.11 -10.19
CA LYS A 107 33.23 13.51 -8.92
C LYS A 107 31.71 13.44 -8.74
N VAL A 108 30.94 13.76 -9.78
CA VAL A 108 29.47 13.74 -9.71
C VAL A 108 29.01 12.50 -10.48
N PRO A 109 28.51 11.47 -9.82
CA PRO A 109 28.05 10.25 -10.50
C PRO A 109 26.71 10.43 -11.23
N LEU A 110 25.90 11.43 -10.85
CA LEU A 110 24.57 11.66 -11.41
C LEU A 110 24.25 13.14 -11.57
N VAL A 111 23.73 13.49 -12.75
CA VAL A 111 23.13 14.79 -13.03
C VAL A 111 21.69 14.62 -13.49
N ALA A 112 20.76 15.39 -12.93
CA ALA A 112 19.37 15.40 -13.35
C ALA A 112 18.98 16.75 -13.96
N LEU A 113 18.19 16.73 -15.03
CA LEU A 113 17.53 17.92 -15.56
C LEU A 113 16.13 18.01 -14.96
N ILE A 114 15.88 19.08 -14.23
CA ILE A 114 14.62 19.31 -13.51
C ILE A 114 13.90 20.50 -14.13
N ALA A 115 12.59 20.37 -14.39
CA ALA A 115 11.74 21.45 -14.87
C ALA A 115 10.61 21.77 -13.87
N GLN A 116 10.41 23.05 -13.57
CA GLN A 116 9.43 23.56 -12.60
C GLN A 116 8.80 24.86 -13.14
N VAL A 117 7.52 25.06 -12.90
CA VAL A 117 6.87 26.34 -13.21
C VAL A 117 7.24 27.35 -12.12
N ALA A 118 7.69 28.53 -12.51
CA ALA A 118 7.95 29.60 -11.54
C ALA A 118 6.65 30.00 -10.83
N SER A 119 6.51 29.66 -9.55
CA SER A 119 5.43 30.14 -8.69
C SER A 119 5.65 31.63 -8.36
N LYS A 120 5.59 32.51 -9.35
CA LYS A 120 5.69 33.96 -9.10
C LYS A 120 4.37 34.57 -8.64
N GLU A 121 3.26 33.85 -8.77
CA GLU A 121 2.08 34.16 -7.99
C GLU A 121 2.21 33.42 -6.67
N THR A 122 2.53 34.15 -5.60
CA THR A 122 2.00 33.81 -4.28
C THR A 122 0.49 33.73 -4.46
N ILE A 123 -0.01 32.54 -4.75
CA ILE A 123 -1.42 32.25 -4.58
C ILE A 123 -1.64 32.50 -3.09
N ASN A 124 -2.28 33.62 -2.77
CA ASN A 124 -2.69 33.90 -1.40
C ASN A 124 -3.56 32.68 -1.02
N ASP A 125 -3.20 31.92 0.01
CA ASP A 125 -3.96 30.72 0.39
C ASP A 125 -5.43 31.04 0.74
N ALA A 126 -5.75 32.32 0.99
CA ALA A 126 -7.11 32.82 1.10
C ALA A 126 -7.89 32.83 -0.24
N SER A 127 -7.20 32.91 -1.38
CA SER A 127 -7.77 32.93 -2.74
C SER A 127 -7.79 31.57 -3.44
N SER A 128 -7.01 30.58 -2.99
CA SER A 128 -7.14 29.19 -3.46
C SER A 128 -8.41 28.50 -2.93
N ASN A 129 -9.00 29.03 -1.86
CA ASN A 129 -10.27 28.56 -1.28
C ASN A 129 -11.54 29.15 -1.93
N GLN A 130 -11.39 30.07 -2.90
CA GLN A 130 -12.50 30.52 -3.74
C GLN A 130 -12.33 29.87 -5.11
N GLY A 131 -13.23 28.94 -5.45
CA GLY A 131 -13.08 27.98 -6.55
C GLY A 131 -13.19 28.55 -7.96
N PHE A 132 -12.47 29.63 -8.27
CA PHE A 132 -12.32 30.19 -9.61
C PHE A 132 -10.93 30.78 -9.83
N THR A 133 -9.90 29.93 -9.80
CA THR A 133 -8.84 30.08 -10.80
C THR A 133 -8.93 28.87 -11.72
N THR A 134 -9.53 29.06 -12.89
CA THR A 134 -9.12 28.28 -14.06
C THR A 134 -7.64 28.60 -14.27
N ALA A 135 -6.74 27.94 -13.55
CA ALA A 135 -5.35 27.89 -13.95
C ALA A 135 -5.41 27.26 -15.33
N LYS A 136 -5.38 28.10 -16.39
CA LYS A 136 -5.34 27.64 -17.77
C LYS A 136 -4.33 26.51 -17.79
N SER A 137 -4.76 25.30 -18.16
CA SER A 137 -3.84 24.19 -18.36
C SER A 137 -2.70 24.75 -19.19
N GLN A 138 -1.47 24.70 -18.65
CA GLN A 138 -0.37 25.35 -19.34
C GLN A 138 -0.25 24.77 -20.75
N SER A 139 0.25 25.57 -21.69
CA SER A 139 0.44 25.11 -23.06
C SER A 139 1.33 23.86 -23.07
N PRO A 140 1.14 22.99 -24.07
CA PRO A 140 2.09 21.91 -24.34
C PRO A 140 3.52 22.43 -24.31
N TRP A 141 4.46 21.61 -23.86
CA TRP A 141 5.87 22.00 -23.80
C TRP A 141 6.78 20.91 -24.32
N THR A 142 7.98 21.32 -24.73
CA THR A 142 9.03 20.45 -25.23
C THR A 142 10.30 20.72 -24.47
N ALA A 143 10.98 19.67 -24.02
CA ALA A 143 12.36 19.73 -23.57
C ALA A 143 13.26 19.03 -24.59
N LYS A 144 14.33 19.72 -24.95
CA LYS A 144 15.37 19.20 -25.83
C LYS A 144 16.72 19.38 -25.15
N VAL A 145 17.48 18.29 -25.06
CA VAL A 145 18.83 18.28 -24.49
C VAL A 145 19.83 17.88 -25.56
N THR A 146 20.92 18.62 -25.70
CA THR A 146 21.89 18.44 -26.78
C THR A 146 23.33 18.51 -26.29
N ALA A 147 24.20 17.66 -26.83
CA ALA A 147 25.66 17.81 -26.78
C ALA A 147 26.16 18.25 -28.16
N GLY A 148 26.58 19.50 -28.29
CA GLY A 148 26.95 20.08 -29.58
C GLY A 148 25.78 20.05 -30.58
N LYS A 149 25.88 19.22 -31.62
CA LYS A 149 24.81 19.02 -32.63
C LYS A 149 23.96 17.77 -32.41
N GLN A 150 24.32 16.92 -31.45
CA GLN A 150 23.63 15.67 -31.16
C GLN A 150 22.49 15.92 -30.19
N ASP A 151 21.31 15.39 -30.50
CA ASP A 151 20.17 15.36 -29.59
C ASP A 151 20.31 14.16 -28.66
N LEU A 152 20.38 14.42 -27.35
CA LEU A 152 20.49 13.38 -26.32
C LEU A 152 19.12 13.00 -25.77
N VAL A 153 18.27 14.01 -25.51
CA VAL A 153 16.90 13.80 -25.01
C VAL A 153 15.94 14.73 -25.75
N ARG A 154 14.77 14.21 -26.09
CA ARG A 154 13.65 15.00 -26.60
C ARG A 154 12.35 14.49 -26.01
N ILE A 155 11.71 15.33 -25.20
CA ILE A 155 10.41 15.04 -24.57
C ILE A 155 9.42 16.11 -25.04
N ARG A 156 8.22 15.67 -25.44
CA ARG A 156 7.08 16.55 -25.71
C ARG A 156 5.93 16.15 -24.80
N ARG A 157 5.38 17.13 -24.10
CA ARG A 157 4.21 16.98 -23.26
C ARG A 157 3.03 17.72 -23.87
N PRO A 158 1.95 17.01 -24.26
CA PRO A 158 0.74 17.63 -24.81
C PRO A 158 -0.09 18.34 -23.71
N GLU A 159 0.13 17.98 -22.45
CA GLU A 159 -0.50 18.57 -21.28
C GLU A 159 0.54 19.45 -20.59
N GLY A 160 0.20 20.69 -20.27
CA GLY A 160 1.11 21.61 -19.59
C GLY A 160 1.56 21.12 -18.22
N ILE A 161 2.54 21.82 -17.63
CA ILE A 161 2.98 21.54 -16.27
C ILE A 161 1.94 22.05 -15.26
N ARG A 162 1.53 21.19 -14.31
CA ARG A 162 0.74 21.61 -13.14
C ARG A 162 1.58 22.54 -12.27
N SER A 163 0.99 23.61 -11.76
CA SER A 163 1.69 24.63 -10.96
C SER A 163 2.31 24.13 -9.65
N THR A 164 1.95 22.93 -9.20
CA THR A 164 2.29 22.38 -7.86
C THR A 164 3.29 21.23 -7.89
N GLY A 165 3.96 20.96 -9.02
CA GLY A 165 4.86 19.81 -9.16
C GLY A 165 6.17 20.13 -9.88
N VAL A 166 7.15 19.28 -9.63
CA VAL A 166 8.48 19.34 -10.24
C VAL A 166 8.67 18.13 -11.14
N TRP A 167 9.08 18.38 -12.38
CA TRP A 167 9.30 17.34 -13.39
C TRP A 167 10.77 16.93 -13.46
N LEU A 168 11.01 15.63 -13.35
CA LEU A 168 12.28 15.02 -13.71
C LEU A 168 12.24 14.75 -15.22
N VAL A 169 13.10 15.44 -15.99
CA VAL A 169 13.11 15.44 -17.47
C VAL A 169 14.17 14.50 -18.05
N ALA A 170 15.33 14.42 -17.41
CA ALA A 170 16.40 13.54 -17.85
C ALA A 170 17.35 13.23 -16.70
N THR A 171 18.00 12.07 -16.78
CA THR A 171 19.09 11.67 -15.89
C THR A 171 20.33 11.34 -16.71
N PHE A 172 21.48 11.79 -16.24
CA PHE A 172 22.80 11.57 -16.79
C PHE A 172 23.60 10.83 -15.75
N GLN A 173 23.84 9.55 -16.00
CA GLN A 173 24.63 8.70 -15.12
C GLN A 173 26.03 8.55 -15.69
N LYS A 174 27.04 8.73 -14.85
CA LYS A 174 28.42 8.54 -15.24
C LYS A 174 28.72 7.04 -15.39
N ASP A 175 29.37 6.67 -16.49
CA ASP A 175 29.82 5.31 -16.80
C ASP A 175 31.26 5.38 -17.33
N GLY A 176 32.23 5.28 -16.42
CA GLY A 176 33.64 5.57 -16.71
C GLY A 176 33.87 7.03 -17.12
N GLU A 177 34.40 7.25 -18.32
CA GLU A 177 34.57 8.58 -18.93
C GLU A 177 33.34 9.05 -19.71
N ASN A 178 32.39 8.15 -19.96
CA ASN A 178 31.16 8.43 -20.69
C ASN A 178 29.99 8.71 -19.73
N TRP A 179 28.89 9.17 -20.30
CA TRP A 179 27.65 9.42 -19.60
C TRP A 179 26.49 8.73 -20.32
N LYS A 180 25.80 7.86 -19.60
CA LYS A 180 24.54 7.27 -20.03
C LYS A 180 23.41 8.26 -19.74
N VAL A 181 22.66 8.62 -20.77
CA VAL A 181 21.58 9.61 -20.70
C VAL A 181 20.25 8.90 -20.88
N GLN A 182 19.34 9.10 -19.93
CA GLN A 182 18.00 8.55 -19.98
C GLN A 182 16.97 9.68 -19.91
N ALA A 183 15.99 9.65 -20.81
CA ALA A 183 14.81 10.50 -20.74
C ALA A 183 13.94 10.05 -19.54
N ALA A 184 13.67 10.97 -18.62
CA ALA A 184 12.77 10.72 -17.51
C ALA A 184 11.54 11.60 -17.73
N ASP A 185 10.35 11.03 -17.63
CA ASP A 185 9.12 11.76 -17.93
C ASP A 185 8.17 11.66 -16.73
N GLU A 186 8.64 12.16 -15.58
CA GLU A 186 8.11 11.84 -14.26
C GLU A 186 7.81 13.11 -13.44
N LEU A 187 6.64 13.13 -12.80
CA LEU A 187 6.18 14.23 -11.96
C LEU A 187 6.30 13.85 -10.48
N TYR A 188 6.92 14.73 -9.70
CA TYR A 188 7.06 14.57 -8.26
C TYR A 188 6.57 15.81 -7.51
N PRO A 189 6.03 15.65 -6.29
CA PRO A 189 5.91 16.76 -5.35
C PRO A 189 7.29 17.36 -5.08
N GLU A 190 7.38 18.70 -5.01
CA GLU A 190 8.63 19.44 -4.82
C GLU A 190 9.43 18.95 -3.60
N ASN A 191 8.74 18.70 -2.49
CA ASN A 191 9.35 18.21 -1.25
C ASN A 191 9.77 16.74 -1.26
N ARG A 192 9.54 15.99 -2.34
CA ARG A 192 9.88 14.56 -2.47
C ARG A 192 10.90 14.26 -3.56
N LEU A 193 11.09 15.17 -4.51
CA LEU A 193 11.95 14.94 -5.67
C LEU A 193 13.36 14.49 -5.26
N GLU A 194 13.99 15.20 -4.31
CA GLU A 194 15.36 14.87 -3.87
C GLU A 194 15.46 13.43 -3.33
N ALA A 195 14.56 13.05 -2.44
CA ALA A 195 14.56 11.71 -1.84
C ALA A 195 14.35 10.62 -2.89
N VAL A 196 13.45 10.84 -3.86
CA VAL A 196 13.16 9.87 -4.92
C VAL A 196 14.32 9.71 -5.89
N VAL A 197 14.92 10.82 -6.34
CA VAL A 197 16.07 10.77 -7.27
C VAL A 197 17.26 10.06 -6.59
N ARG A 198 17.49 10.28 -5.30
CA ARG A 198 18.53 9.55 -4.54
C ARG A 198 18.24 8.06 -4.40
N LEU A 199 17.00 7.67 -4.15
CA LEU A 199 16.64 6.25 -4.04
C LEU A 199 16.90 5.52 -5.35
N ARG A 200 16.52 6.13 -6.47
CA ARG A 200 16.81 5.61 -7.80
C ARG A 200 18.32 5.48 -8.05
N PHE A 201 19.10 6.43 -7.56
CA PHE A 201 20.55 6.37 -7.66
C PHE A 201 21.17 5.21 -6.85
N LYS A 202 20.66 4.91 -5.65
CA LYS A 202 21.15 3.78 -4.84
C LYS A 202 20.99 2.44 -5.58
N GLU A 203 19.89 2.26 -6.29
CA GLU A 203 19.67 1.07 -7.12
C GLU A 203 20.73 0.97 -8.23
N PHE A 204 21.11 2.10 -8.83
CA PHE A 204 22.11 2.14 -9.91
C PHE A 204 23.56 2.01 -9.46
N ILE A 205 23.94 2.53 -8.28
CA ILE A 205 25.30 2.33 -7.74
C ILE A 205 25.55 0.85 -7.46
N HIS A 206 24.57 0.16 -6.86
CA HIS A 206 24.69 -1.28 -6.58
C HIS A 206 24.90 -2.08 -7.87
N ASP A 207 24.19 -1.74 -8.95
CA ASP A 207 24.34 -2.37 -10.27
C ASP A 207 25.71 -2.17 -10.93
N GLN A 208 26.50 -1.15 -10.53
CA GLN A 208 27.87 -0.93 -11.01
C GLN A 208 28.91 -1.56 -10.07
N ALA A 209 28.71 -1.50 -8.75
CA ALA A 209 29.58 -2.16 -7.78
C ALA A 209 29.62 -3.69 -7.98
N ASP A 210 28.51 -4.29 -8.43
CA ASP A 210 28.44 -5.71 -8.76
C ASP A 210 29.06 -6.07 -10.13
N LYS A 211 29.46 -5.07 -10.94
CA LYS A 211 30.11 -5.26 -12.26
C LYS A 211 31.61 -4.97 -12.26
N GLU A 212 32.13 -4.27 -11.26
CA GLU A 212 33.58 -4.19 -11.05
C GLU A 212 34.06 -5.54 -10.51
N GLU A 213 34.97 -6.16 -11.27
CA GLU A 213 35.49 -7.53 -11.16
C GLU A 213 35.25 -8.22 -9.81
N GLU A 214 34.42 -9.27 -9.84
CA GLU A 214 34.40 -10.33 -8.85
C GLU A 214 35.84 -10.82 -8.67
N GLU A 215 36.54 -10.28 -7.66
CA GLU A 215 37.90 -10.68 -7.34
C GLU A 215 37.88 -12.19 -7.11
N ASP A 216 38.69 -12.94 -7.87
CA ASP A 216 38.83 -14.38 -7.69
C ASP A 216 38.96 -14.67 -6.19
N PRO A 217 38.02 -15.43 -5.58
CA PRO A 217 38.03 -15.72 -4.16
C PRO A 217 39.38 -16.27 -3.67
N MET A 218 40.12 -16.95 -4.56
CA MET A 218 41.48 -17.40 -4.27
C MET A 218 42.52 -16.28 -4.24
N ALA A 219 42.38 -15.22 -5.04
CA ALA A 219 43.25 -14.05 -5.00
C ALA A 219 43.06 -13.25 -3.69
N ALA A 220 41.81 -13.06 -3.26
CA ALA A 220 41.48 -12.41 -1.98
C ALA A 220 42.01 -13.21 -0.78
N THR A 221 41.90 -14.54 -0.85
CA THR A 221 42.42 -15.46 0.19
C THR A 221 43.95 -15.42 0.27
N ARG A 222 44.66 -15.43 -0.87
CA ARG A 222 46.13 -15.33 -0.90
C ARG A 222 46.64 -14.01 -0.32
N ARG A 223 45.94 -12.92 -0.59
CA ARG A 223 46.28 -11.58 -0.07
C ARG A 223 46.14 -11.51 1.45
N THR A 224 45.06 -12.09 1.96
CA THR A 224 44.77 -12.17 3.41
C THR A 224 45.81 -13.02 4.14
N LEU A 225 46.22 -14.14 3.55
CA LEU A 225 47.29 -14.99 4.09
C LEU A 225 48.67 -14.30 4.06
N ALA A 226 48.96 -13.51 3.02
CA ALA A 226 50.21 -12.75 2.93
C ALA A 226 50.32 -11.65 4.01
N TRP A 227 49.20 -11.02 4.37
CA TRP A 227 49.15 -10.03 5.46
C TRP A 227 49.31 -10.67 6.85
N GLY A 228 48.81 -11.89 7.06
CA GLY A 228 48.95 -12.62 8.32
C GLY A 228 50.39 -13.04 8.63
N ILE A 229 51.24 -13.20 7.61
CA ILE A 229 52.63 -13.68 7.77
C ILE A 229 53.62 -12.52 7.99
N ALA A 230 53.29 -11.30 7.53
CA ALA A 230 54.20 -10.16 7.59
C ALA A 230 54.11 -9.31 8.89
N GLY A 231 53.19 -9.64 9.81
CA GLY A 231 52.77 -8.74 10.89
C GLY A 231 53.16 -9.11 12.34
N MET A 232 54.07 -10.06 12.60
CA MET A 232 54.45 -10.41 13.97
C MET A 232 55.83 -9.84 14.36
N PRO A 233 55.91 -8.88 15.28
CA PRO A 233 57.16 -8.56 15.96
C PRO A 233 57.38 -9.54 17.13
N LEU A 234 58.53 -10.20 17.10
CA LEU A 234 59.11 -10.90 18.25
C LEU A 234 59.61 -9.85 19.26
N THR A 235 59.02 -9.81 20.44
CA THR A 235 59.69 -9.24 21.63
C THR A 235 59.59 -10.20 22.80
N THR A 236 60.78 -10.65 23.20
CA THR A 236 61.15 -11.28 24.45
C THR A 236 61.05 -10.29 25.60
N GLU A 237 60.47 -10.70 26.74
CA GLU A 237 61.11 -10.70 28.07
C GLU A 237 60.09 -11.11 29.16
N LEU A 238 60.50 -12.09 29.96
CA LEU A 238 59.84 -12.55 31.19
C LEU A 238 60.23 -11.64 32.37
N PRO A 239 59.40 -11.57 33.41
CA PRO A 239 59.95 -11.91 34.72
C PRO A 239 59.05 -12.81 35.59
N SER A 240 59.76 -13.52 36.46
CA SER A 240 59.39 -14.61 37.37
C SER A 240 58.33 -14.27 38.43
N PRO A 241 57.60 -15.27 38.98
CA PRO A 241 56.66 -15.06 40.07
C PRO A 241 57.31 -15.24 41.45
N SER A 242 56.99 -14.35 42.39
CA SER A 242 57.26 -14.49 43.82
C SER A 242 56.09 -15.18 44.55
N MET A 243 56.45 -16.06 45.48
CA MET A 243 55.55 -16.78 46.38
C MET A 243 55.01 -15.90 47.52
N GLY A 244 53.84 -16.25 48.06
CA GLY A 244 53.42 -15.82 49.41
C GLY A 244 51.98 -16.17 49.83
N HIS A 245 51.85 -17.22 50.65
CA HIS A 245 50.88 -17.47 51.75
C HIS A 245 49.35 -17.70 51.51
N GLU A 246 48.94 -18.99 51.64
CA GLU A 246 47.96 -19.65 52.58
C GLU A 246 46.77 -18.88 53.26
N PRO A 247 45.75 -19.58 53.86
CA PRO A 247 45.13 -20.89 53.56
C PRO A 247 43.57 -20.98 53.74
N ALA A 248 43.01 -22.12 53.29
CA ALA A 248 41.89 -22.94 53.82
C ALA A 248 40.46 -22.37 54.04
N PHE A 249 39.43 -23.01 53.43
CA PHE A 249 38.45 -23.90 54.11
C PHE A 249 37.40 -24.54 53.16
N ARG A 250 37.25 -25.88 53.30
CA ARG A 250 36.05 -26.79 53.18
C ARG A 250 34.95 -26.50 52.13
N SER A 251 34.82 -27.32 51.08
CA SER A 251 34.10 -28.62 50.98
C SER A 251 32.57 -28.54 51.02
N PHE A 252 31.90 -28.84 49.89
CA PHE A 252 30.61 -29.54 49.86
C PHE A 252 30.52 -30.41 48.59
N THR A 253 30.21 -31.68 48.81
CA THR A 253 30.03 -32.78 47.85
C THR A 253 28.56 -32.97 47.50
N ALA A 254 28.24 -33.34 46.25
CA ALA A 254 27.29 -34.41 45.92
C ALA A 254 27.32 -34.71 44.40
N SER A 255 27.73 -35.93 44.05
CA SER A 255 27.68 -36.50 42.71
C SER A 255 26.57 -37.54 42.61
N CYS A 256 25.96 -37.61 41.43
CA CYS A 256 24.89 -38.51 41.01
C CYS A 256 25.19 -40.01 41.17
N THR A 257 24.10 -40.73 41.44
CA THR A 257 23.87 -42.18 41.38
C THR A 257 23.83 -42.73 39.94
N GLN A 258 24.44 -43.91 39.75
CA GLN A 258 24.11 -44.88 38.69
C GLN A 258 24.14 -46.29 39.29
N ALA A 259 23.06 -47.06 39.13
CA ALA A 259 23.07 -48.53 38.92
C ALA A 259 21.64 -49.14 38.84
N SER A 260 21.35 -49.83 37.74
CA SER A 260 20.67 -51.14 37.61
C SER A 260 20.32 -51.31 36.12
N LYS A 261 20.82 -52.26 35.30
CA LYS A 261 20.99 -53.73 35.30
C LYS A 261 19.69 -54.56 35.19
N GLN A 262 19.71 -55.38 34.11
CA GLN A 262 18.96 -56.62 33.80
C GLN A 262 17.55 -56.44 33.19
N GLY A 263 17.12 -57.22 32.20
CA GLY A 263 17.63 -58.50 31.70
C GLY A 263 17.05 -58.88 30.32
N ARG A 264 17.55 -60.01 29.81
CA ARG A 264 17.52 -60.53 28.44
C ARG A 264 16.67 -61.81 28.41
N VAL A 265 15.80 -61.99 27.41
CA VAL A 265 15.30 -63.31 26.97
C VAL A 265 15.16 -63.30 25.43
N THR A 266 15.52 -64.42 24.81
CA THR A 266 15.77 -64.68 23.39
C THR A 266 14.68 -65.55 22.73
N SER A 267 14.75 -65.63 21.38
CA SER A 267 14.30 -66.71 20.46
C SER A 267 12.80 -66.79 20.13
N SER A 268 12.32 -67.28 18.97
CA SER A 268 12.82 -67.51 17.60
C SER A 268 11.64 -68.02 16.74
N VAL A 269 11.80 -67.84 15.42
CA VAL A 269 11.09 -68.27 14.20
C VAL A 269 10.39 -69.65 14.18
N ASP A 270 9.25 -69.71 13.45
CA ASP A 270 8.78 -70.69 12.42
C ASP A 270 7.23 -70.75 12.45
N ASN A 271 6.42 -71.15 11.46
CA ASN A 271 6.32 -71.19 9.98
C ASN A 271 4.97 -71.96 9.70
N ASP A 272 4.55 -72.12 8.44
CA ASP A 272 3.34 -72.85 7.93
C ASP A 272 2.05 -72.00 7.78
N GLY A 273 1.28 -72.03 6.70
CA GLY A 273 1.33 -72.81 5.46
C GLY A 273 -0.05 -72.82 4.76
N ASP A 274 -0.02 -72.71 3.43
CA ASP A 274 -0.94 -73.30 2.43
C ASP A 274 -2.30 -72.69 1.97
N GLN A 275 -2.27 -72.30 0.68
CA GLN A 275 -3.00 -72.87 -0.49
C GLN A 275 -4.16 -72.12 -1.21
N ASN A 276 -3.89 -71.90 -2.52
CA ASN A 276 -4.77 -71.98 -3.71
C ASN A 276 -5.91 -70.95 -3.90
N GLN A 277 -6.28 -70.43 -5.07
CA GLN A 277 -5.93 -70.62 -6.49
C GLN A 277 -6.51 -69.43 -7.31
N TYR A 278 -5.85 -69.04 -8.40
CA TYR A 278 -6.28 -68.14 -9.50
C TYR A 278 -7.34 -68.84 -10.43
N PRO A 279 -7.85 -68.32 -11.60
CA PRO A 279 -7.45 -67.12 -12.37
C PRO A 279 -8.54 -66.28 -13.12
N GLU A 280 -8.07 -65.14 -13.66
CA GLU A 280 -8.27 -64.57 -15.01
C GLU A 280 -9.58 -63.87 -15.53
N ARG A 281 -9.35 -62.60 -15.94
CA ARG A 281 -9.50 -61.99 -17.30
C ARG A 281 -10.83 -61.39 -17.83
N ILE A 282 -10.61 -60.20 -18.43
CA ILE A 282 -11.20 -59.59 -19.66
C ILE A 282 -12.49 -58.73 -19.55
N ALA A 283 -12.25 -57.41 -19.65
CA ALA A 283 -12.73 -56.43 -20.64
C ALA A 283 -14.22 -56.22 -21.02
N THR A 284 -14.47 -54.95 -21.38
CA THR A 284 -15.50 -54.35 -22.25
C THR A 284 -16.84 -53.88 -21.64
N ASP A 285 -16.91 -52.55 -21.52
CA ASP A 285 -17.78 -51.62 -22.27
C ASP A 285 -19.32 -51.62 -22.15
N ASP A 286 -19.81 -50.37 -22.05
CA ASP A 286 -21.05 -49.78 -22.56
C ASP A 286 -22.47 -50.02 -21.96
N ARG A 287 -23.05 -48.87 -21.57
CA ARG A 287 -24.41 -48.35 -21.86
C ARG A 287 -25.68 -48.87 -21.15
N TRP A 288 -26.25 -47.93 -20.38
CA TRP A 288 -27.62 -47.38 -20.43
C TRP A 288 -28.85 -48.32 -20.44
N LYS A 289 -29.72 -48.14 -19.42
CA LYS A 289 -31.19 -47.88 -19.47
C LYS A 289 -31.77 -48.06 -18.05
N GLN A 290 -32.30 -47.03 -17.40
CA GLN A 290 -33.64 -46.42 -17.51
C GLN A 290 -34.66 -46.93 -16.44
N LEU A 291 -35.16 -45.92 -15.70
CA LEU A 291 -36.54 -45.65 -15.26
C LEU A 291 -37.19 -46.35 -14.03
N ILE A 292 -37.69 -45.44 -13.17
CA ILE A 292 -39.05 -45.33 -12.59
C ILE A 292 -39.28 -45.69 -11.10
N LEU A 293 -39.66 -44.63 -10.36
CA LEU A 293 -40.61 -44.45 -9.23
C LEU A 293 -40.48 -45.40 -8.01
N THR A 294 -40.44 -44.92 -6.75
CA THR A 294 -41.57 -44.27 -6.07
C THR A 294 -41.15 -43.69 -4.69
N ASN A 295 -41.83 -42.61 -4.30
CA ASN A 295 -41.89 -41.94 -2.99
C ASN A 295 -41.76 -42.81 -1.72
N ARG A 296 -41.04 -42.29 -0.70
CA ARG A 296 -41.60 -42.04 0.66
C ARG A 296 -40.68 -41.17 1.52
N GLN A 297 -41.30 -40.17 2.15
CA GLN A 297 -40.77 -39.31 3.23
C GLN A 297 -40.22 -40.13 4.40
N LEU A 298 -39.14 -39.65 5.02
CA LEU A 298 -38.97 -39.60 6.48
C LEU A 298 -37.93 -38.53 6.84
N HIS A 299 -38.28 -37.66 7.79
CA HIS A 299 -37.38 -36.71 8.45
C HIS A 299 -36.22 -37.44 9.13
N GLY A 300 -35.01 -36.91 9.03
CA GLY A 300 -33.86 -37.41 9.77
C GLY A 300 -32.61 -36.57 9.51
N THR A 301 -32.26 -35.76 10.51
CA THR A 301 -31.01 -35.02 10.65
C THR A 301 -29.77 -35.86 10.30
N GLY A 302 -28.93 -35.36 9.41
CA GLY A 302 -27.68 -36.04 9.04
C GLY A 302 -26.77 -35.14 8.23
N VAL A 303 -25.91 -34.41 8.93
CA VAL A 303 -24.74 -33.72 8.37
C VAL A 303 -23.89 -34.76 7.64
N ARG A 304 -23.72 -34.62 6.32
CA ARG A 304 -22.58 -35.20 5.60
C ARG A 304 -21.72 -34.07 5.06
N LYS A 305 -20.54 -33.96 5.68
CA LYS A 305 -19.31 -33.51 5.05
C LYS A 305 -19.08 -34.39 3.83
N ASP A 306 -18.85 -33.77 2.68
CA ASP A 306 -17.95 -34.21 1.61
C ASP A 306 -18.11 -33.24 0.44
N LEU A 307 -17.40 -32.11 0.50
CA LEU A 307 -16.96 -31.42 -0.70
C LEU A 307 -15.44 -31.36 -0.65
N ILE A 308 -14.82 -32.27 -1.38
CA ILE A 308 -13.39 -32.30 -1.67
C ILE A 308 -13.10 -31.03 -2.48
N VAL A 309 -12.57 -30.00 -1.82
CA VAL A 309 -11.97 -28.85 -2.49
C VAL A 309 -10.61 -29.31 -3.01
N ALA A 310 -10.50 -29.40 -4.33
CA ALA A 310 -9.22 -29.60 -4.99
C ALA A 310 -8.25 -28.45 -4.64
N PRO A 311 -6.99 -28.73 -4.27
CA PRO A 311 -6.04 -27.67 -3.95
C PRO A 311 -5.69 -26.91 -5.24
N MET A 312 -6.08 -25.64 -5.29
CA MET A 312 -5.60 -24.67 -6.26
C MET A 312 -4.08 -24.54 -6.06
N ARG A 313 -3.29 -24.97 -7.04
CA ARG A 313 -1.84 -24.74 -7.06
C ARG A 313 -1.58 -23.23 -7.15
N VAL A 314 -1.17 -22.63 -6.04
CA VAL A 314 -0.62 -21.26 -6.01
C VAL A 314 0.72 -21.28 -6.74
N ALA A 315 0.87 -20.38 -7.72
CA ALA A 315 2.14 -20.19 -8.42
C ALA A 315 3.21 -19.70 -7.43
N THR A 316 4.37 -20.35 -7.41
CA THR A 316 5.48 -20.06 -6.49
C THR A 316 5.95 -18.60 -6.62
N GLY A 317 5.93 -17.84 -5.53
CA GLY A 317 6.23 -16.40 -5.45
C GLY A 317 7.67 -15.96 -5.76
N ARG A 318 8.41 -16.64 -6.64
CA ARG A 318 9.82 -16.31 -6.95
C ARG A 318 10.02 -14.89 -7.51
N GLY A 319 8.99 -14.28 -8.12
CA GLY A 319 9.08 -12.93 -8.69
C GLY A 319 9.12 -11.80 -7.64
N LEU A 320 8.58 -12.03 -6.44
CA LEU A 320 8.59 -11.02 -5.37
C LEU A 320 9.96 -10.94 -4.70
N TRP A 321 10.62 -12.09 -4.52
CA TRP A 321 11.94 -12.20 -3.88
C TRP A 321 13.08 -11.56 -4.67
N ALA A 322 12.93 -11.40 -5.99
CA ALA A 322 13.94 -10.75 -6.84
C ALA A 322 14.11 -9.24 -6.57
N LYS A 323 13.17 -8.61 -5.85
CA LYS A 323 13.21 -7.18 -5.48
C LYS A 323 13.55 -6.95 -4.01
N VAL A 324 13.87 -8.01 -3.28
CA VAL A 324 14.15 -7.99 -1.84
C VAL A 324 15.66 -8.06 -1.66
N SER A 325 16.24 -7.27 -0.74
CA SER A 325 17.69 -7.28 -0.55
C SER A 325 18.17 -8.68 -0.15
N PRO A 326 19.39 -9.11 -0.57
CA PRO A 326 19.93 -10.41 -0.20
C PRO A 326 19.89 -10.68 1.31
N SER A 327 20.09 -9.64 2.13
CA SER A 327 19.99 -9.70 3.58
C SER A 327 18.59 -10.06 4.11
N CYS A 328 17.52 -9.58 3.46
CA CYS A 328 16.15 -9.96 3.82
C CYS A 328 15.85 -11.40 3.40
N VAL A 329 16.36 -11.86 2.24
CA VAL A 329 16.21 -13.25 1.78
C VAL A 329 16.93 -14.20 2.73
N GLU A 330 18.19 -13.88 3.07
CA GLU A 330 18.99 -14.67 3.98
C GLU A 330 18.36 -14.75 5.37
N PHE A 331 17.91 -13.61 5.90
CA PHE A 331 17.16 -13.56 7.17
C PHE A 331 15.96 -14.50 7.15
N TRP A 332 15.20 -14.47 6.06
CA TRP A 332 14.01 -15.27 5.91
C TRP A 332 14.31 -16.77 5.83
N ASP A 333 15.33 -17.15 5.09
CA ASP A 333 15.78 -18.54 5.01
C ASP A 333 16.33 -19.04 6.35
N GLN A 334 17.08 -18.20 7.07
CA GLN A 334 17.53 -18.52 8.44
C GLN A 334 16.36 -18.70 9.40
N LEU A 335 15.35 -17.84 9.30
CA LEU A 335 14.15 -17.89 10.12
C LEU A 335 13.36 -19.19 9.90
N ARG A 336 13.09 -19.54 8.63
CA ARG A 336 12.40 -20.79 8.29
C ARG A 336 13.18 -22.02 8.71
N LYS A 337 14.50 -22.04 8.49
CA LYS A 337 15.36 -23.16 8.91
C LYS A 337 15.30 -23.36 10.43
N ALA A 338 15.34 -22.28 11.20
CA ALA A 338 15.23 -22.33 12.66
C ALA A 338 13.86 -22.82 13.18
N GLU A 339 12.81 -22.77 12.34
CA GLU A 339 11.45 -23.20 12.71
C GLU A 339 11.13 -24.62 12.21
N LEU A 340 11.67 -25.03 11.06
CA LEU A 340 11.54 -26.40 10.53
C LEU A 340 12.16 -27.45 11.46
N ASP A 341 13.09 -27.06 12.33
CA ASP A 341 13.70 -27.93 13.35
C ASP A 341 12.84 -28.09 14.62
N ILE A 342 11.64 -27.47 14.69
CA ILE A 342 10.75 -27.54 15.85
C ILE A 342 9.50 -28.35 15.48
N PRO A 343 9.37 -29.61 15.95
CA PRO A 343 8.18 -30.41 15.67
C PRO A 343 6.96 -29.79 16.38
N SER A 344 5.92 -29.48 15.61
CA SER A 344 4.59 -29.08 16.08
C SER A 344 4.57 -27.94 17.11
N LEU A 345 4.77 -26.71 16.64
CA LEU A 345 4.40 -25.52 17.40
C LEU A 345 2.88 -25.51 17.63
N THR A 346 2.44 -25.77 18.86
CA THR A 346 1.08 -25.40 19.26
C THR A 346 1.04 -23.88 19.50
N ILE A 347 -0.15 -23.27 19.40
CA ILE A 347 -0.34 -21.84 19.62
C ILE A 347 0.15 -21.40 21.02
N GLU A 348 0.16 -22.32 21.99
CA GLU A 348 0.62 -22.07 23.35
C GLU A 348 2.14 -22.07 23.50
N ASP A 349 2.86 -22.87 22.70
CA ASP A 349 4.31 -23.01 22.82
C ASP A 349 5.05 -21.75 22.36
N GLY A 350 4.43 -20.95 21.46
CA GLY A 350 5.01 -19.76 20.87
C GLY A 350 6.30 -20.06 20.09
N ILE A 351 6.82 -19.10 19.33
CA ILE A 351 8.16 -19.29 18.75
C ILE A 351 9.15 -19.63 19.86
N SER A 352 10.00 -20.65 19.64
CA SER A 352 11.02 -21.01 20.62
C SER A 352 11.79 -19.76 21.09
N ALA A 353 12.12 -19.71 22.38
CA ALA A 353 12.90 -18.59 22.92
C ALA A 353 14.20 -18.35 22.12
N SER A 354 14.75 -19.38 21.47
CA SER A 354 15.89 -19.29 20.56
C SER A 354 15.56 -18.51 19.27
N SER A 355 14.50 -18.91 18.57
CA SER A 355 14.08 -18.26 17.31
C SER A 355 13.62 -16.82 17.54
N ALA A 356 12.92 -16.55 18.65
CA ALA A 356 12.57 -15.18 19.04
C ALA A 356 13.82 -14.30 19.30
N ARG A 357 14.86 -14.85 19.94
CA ARG A 357 16.15 -14.16 20.12
C ARG A 357 16.85 -13.90 18.79
N HIS A 358 16.82 -14.83 17.84
CA HIS A 358 17.41 -14.64 16.51
C HIS A 358 16.72 -13.52 15.73
N VAL A 359 15.38 -13.51 15.72
CA VAL A 359 14.58 -12.43 15.11
C VAL A 359 14.95 -11.09 15.73
N GLN A 360 14.93 -11.01 17.06
CA GLN A 360 15.25 -9.78 17.76
C GLN A 360 16.67 -9.30 17.44
N LYS A 361 17.65 -10.20 17.46
CA LYS A 361 19.05 -9.88 17.14
C LYS A 361 19.17 -9.32 15.73
N PHE A 362 18.58 -9.98 14.74
CA PHE A 362 18.58 -9.50 13.35
C PHE A 362 17.93 -8.13 13.22
N LEU A 363 16.73 -7.94 13.77
CA LEU A 363 16.00 -6.67 13.69
C LEU A 363 16.74 -5.51 14.37
N THR A 364 17.61 -5.80 15.34
CA THR A 364 18.48 -4.77 15.95
C THR A 364 19.74 -4.46 15.16
N THR A 365 20.13 -5.31 14.22
CA THR A 365 21.33 -5.11 13.37
C THR A 365 21.04 -4.43 12.03
N VAL A 366 19.78 -4.40 11.60
CA VAL A 366 19.36 -3.77 10.34
C VAL A 366 18.71 -2.41 10.62
N PRO A 367 18.93 -1.38 9.79
CA PRO A 367 18.19 -0.13 9.89
C PRO A 367 16.68 -0.37 9.90
N PHE A 368 15.95 0.42 10.68
CA PHE A 368 14.50 0.22 10.88
C PHE A 368 13.71 0.12 9.57
N ASP A 369 14.00 0.98 8.59
CA ASP A 369 13.32 0.97 7.29
C ASP A 369 13.58 -0.34 6.52
N GLY A 370 14.81 -0.88 6.62
CA GLY A 370 15.16 -2.16 6.04
C GLY A 370 14.44 -3.32 6.74
N ALA A 371 14.39 -3.31 8.06
CA ALA A 371 13.67 -4.30 8.85
C ALA A 371 12.15 -4.28 8.56
N ALA A 372 11.54 -3.10 8.52
CA ALA A 372 10.14 -2.91 8.17
C ALA A 372 9.84 -3.44 6.77
N PHE A 373 10.68 -3.08 5.79
CA PHE A 373 10.56 -3.56 4.42
C PHE A 373 10.69 -5.09 4.31
N CYS A 374 11.68 -5.70 4.97
CA CYS A 374 11.83 -7.16 4.96
C CYS A 374 10.56 -7.86 5.46
N VAL A 375 9.92 -7.31 6.50
CA VAL A 375 8.73 -7.92 7.09
C VAL A 375 7.48 -7.71 6.23
N GLU A 376 7.32 -6.55 5.61
CA GLU A 376 6.23 -6.35 4.64
C GLU A 376 6.36 -7.29 3.43
N ALA A 377 7.59 -7.46 2.93
CA ALA A 377 7.87 -8.42 1.86
C ALA A 377 7.61 -9.87 2.31
N ALA A 378 8.04 -10.23 3.52
CA ALA A 378 7.81 -11.54 4.10
C ALA A 378 6.31 -11.84 4.29
N ILE A 379 5.54 -10.91 4.85
CA ILE A 379 4.08 -11.05 5.00
C ILE A 379 3.40 -11.25 3.64
N SER A 380 3.87 -10.52 2.61
CA SER A 380 3.33 -10.66 1.25
C SER A 380 3.66 -12.02 0.60
N ALA A 381 4.74 -12.67 1.05
CA ALA A 381 5.19 -13.98 0.56
C ALA A 381 4.77 -15.16 1.48
N ALA A 382 4.23 -14.85 2.66
CA ALA A 382 3.87 -15.82 3.69
C ALA A 382 2.66 -16.65 3.28
N THR A 383 2.69 -17.91 3.66
CA THR A 383 1.56 -18.84 3.56
C THR A 383 0.75 -18.84 4.85
N SER A 384 -0.42 -19.47 4.85
CA SER A 384 -1.23 -19.59 6.06
C SER A 384 -0.51 -20.34 7.20
N SER A 385 0.40 -21.26 6.88
CA SER A 385 1.25 -21.94 7.87
C SER A 385 2.28 -21.01 8.52
N ASP A 386 2.63 -19.89 7.90
CA ASP A 386 3.60 -18.92 8.44
C ASP A 386 2.94 -17.85 9.34
N ALA A 387 1.62 -17.91 9.55
CA ALA A 387 0.86 -16.84 10.21
C ALA A 387 1.35 -16.52 11.63
N VAL A 388 1.67 -17.56 12.42
CA VAL A 388 2.19 -17.40 13.78
C VAL A 388 3.57 -16.73 13.74
N LEU A 389 4.47 -17.24 12.90
CA LEU A 389 5.79 -16.68 12.69
C LEU A 389 5.72 -15.19 12.33
N MET A 390 4.86 -14.83 11.36
CA MET A 390 4.71 -13.45 10.88
C MET A 390 4.21 -12.51 11.96
N SER A 391 3.33 -13.02 12.80
CA SER A 391 2.76 -12.23 13.87
C SER A 391 3.78 -11.94 14.96
N HIS A 392 4.67 -12.88 15.26
CA HIS A 392 5.77 -12.64 16.19
C HIS A 392 6.88 -11.76 15.61
N VAL A 393 7.16 -11.88 14.31
CA VAL A 393 8.10 -10.98 13.62
C VAL A 393 7.58 -9.55 13.66
N ALA A 394 6.29 -9.33 13.34
CA ALA A 394 5.62 -8.05 13.48
C ALA A 394 5.64 -7.54 14.93
N GLU A 395 5.35 -8.40 15.91
CA GLU A 395 5.47 -8.07 17.34
C GLU A 395 6.88 -7.64 17.73
N SER A 396 7.91 -8.29 17.19
CA SER A 396 9.32 -7.96 17.46
C SER A 396 9.67 -6.57 16.92
N ILE A 397 9.16 -6.19 15.73
CA ILE A 397 9.28 -4.82 15.23
C ILE A 397 8.53 -3.85 16.14
N ALA A 398 7.31 -4.18 16.55
CA ALA A 398 6.50 -3.36 17.45
C ALA A 398 7.25 -3.08 18.77
N LYS A 399 8.17 -3.98 19.16
CA LYS A 399 8.98 -3.87 20.39
C LYS A 399 10.34 -3.19 20.21
N LEU A 400 10.71 -2.76 19.00
CA LEU A 400 11.96 -2.05 18.79
C LEU A 400 11.97 -0.72 19.57
N PRO A 401 13.11 -0.28 20.13
CA PRO A 401 13.21 0.98 20.87
C PRO A 401 12.70 2.19 20.07
N HIS A 402 12.93 2.21 18.75
CA HIS A 402 12.40 3.25 17.87
C HIS A 402 10.87 3.34 17.93
N CYS A 403 10.17 2.21 17.83
CA CYS A 403 8.71 2.14 17.84
C CYS A 403 8.10 2.43 19.21
N PHE A 404 8.78 2.00 20.28
CA PHE A 404 8.36 2.35 21.64
C PHE A 404 8.51 3.83 21.94
N ARG A 405 9.57 4.49 21.46
CA ARG A 405 9.75 5.93 21.66
C ARG A 405 8.55 6.72 21.12
N GLU A 406 7.98 6.33 19.98
CA GLU A 406 6.78 6.99 19.43
C GLU A 406 5.60 7.00 20.40
N MET A 407 5.46 5.98 21.26
CA MET A 407 4.38 5.93 22.26
C MET A 407 4.51 7.01 23.35
N THR A 408 5.67 7.66 23.46
CA THR A 408 5.93 8.70 24.46
C THR A 408 5.78 10.12 23.90
N PHE A 409 6.09 10.33 22.62
CA PHE A 409 6.08 11.67 22.03
C PHE A 409 4.96 11.91 21.01
N LYS A 410 4.39 10.86 20.38
CA LYS A 410 3.22 11.01 19.50
C LYS A 410 1.93 10.96 20.32
N SER A 411 0.95 11.78 19.96
CA SER A 411 -0.40 11.76 20.53
C SER A 411 -1.16 10.47 20.17
N GLU A 412 -2.28 10.20 20.87
CA GLU A 412 -3.13 9.03 20.58
C GLU A 412 -3.86 9.16 19.22
N ALA A 413 -3.97 10.39 18.71
CA ALA A 413 -4.54 10.72 17.41
C ALA A 413 -3.56 10.59 16.23
N GLU A 414 -2.33 10.11 16.47
CA GLU A 414 -1.31 9.92 15.45
C GLU A 414 -1.02 8.43 15.22
N THR A 415 -0.52 8.10 14.02
CA THR A 415 -0.04 6.74 13.74
C THR A 415 1.25 6.47 14.50
N ARG A 416 1.20 5.46 15.37
CA ARG A 416 2.36 4.99 16.14
C ARG A 416 2.86 3.64 15.61
N CYS A 417 4.16 3.49 15.46
CA CYS A 417 4.80 2.29 14.94
C CYS A 417 4.35 1.02 15.69
N SER A 418 4.41 1.03 17.02
CA SER A 418 4.04 -0.13 17.84
C SER A 418 2.59 -0.56 17.59
N GLN A 419 1.65 0.39 17.56
CA GLN A 419 0.24 0.12 17.26
C GLN A 419 0.05 -0.46 15.85
N ARG A 420 0.71 0.10 14.83
CA ARG A 420 0.65 -0.43 13.46
C ARG A 420 1.08 -1.89 13.40
N TRP A 421 2.20 -2.26 14.01
CA TRP A 421 2.73 -3.62 13.90
C TRP A 421 1.97 -4.64 14.74
N TYR A 422 1.48 -4.27 15.93
CA TYR A 422 0.54 -5.14 16.65
C TYR A 422 -0.76 -5.34 15.88
N LYS A 423 -1.27 -4.32 15.19
CA LYS A 423 -2.45 -4.45 14.31
C LYS A 423 -2.18 -5.49 13.22
N VAL A 424 -1.05 -5.37 12.52
CA VAL A 424 -0.62 -6.32 11.48
C VAL A 424 -0.56 -7.74 12.05
N ALA A 425 0.08 -7.92 13.20
CA ALA A 425 0.19 -9.23 13.86
C ALA A 425 -1.18 -9.84 14.20
N ILE A 426 -2.08 -9.05 14.82
CA ILE A 426 -3.44 -9.50 15.15
C ILE A 426 -4.19 -9.88 13.86
N HIS A 427 -4.08 -9.06 12.81
CA HIS A 427 -4.81 -9.28 11.56
C HIS A 427 -4.35 -10.55 10.85
N VAL A 428 -3.04 -10.78 10.76
CA VAL A 428 -2.46 -12.01 10.17
C VAL A 428 -3.00 -13.25 10.88
N LEU A 429 -3.11 -13.25 12.21
CA LEU A 429 -3.68 -14.37 12.96
C LEU A 429 -5.18 -14.53 12.68
N LYS A 430 -5.94 -13.42 12.70
CA LYS A 430 -7.40 -13.46 12.49
C LYS A 430 -7.78 -13.95 11.09
N VAL A 431 -7.13 -13.46 10.03
CA VAL A 431 -7.44 -13.88 8.65
C VAL A 431 -7.12 -15.36 8.42
N ASN A 432 -6.21 -15.94 9.20
CA ASN A 432 -5.86 -17.37 9.16
C ASN A 432 -6.67 -18.23 10.16
N GLY A 433 -7.73 -17.67 10.77
CA GLY A 433 -8.60 -18.42 11.69
C GLY A 433 -8.03 -18.68 13.07
N LEU A 434 -6.89 -18.07 13.43
CA LEU A 434 -6.18 -18.28 14.70
C LEU A 434 -6.68 -17.28 15.77
N GLN A 435 -7.95 -17.38 16.16
CA GLN A 435 -8.60 -16.41 17.05
C GLN A 435 -7.95 -16.32 18.44
N ASP A 436 -7.62 -17.45 19.06
CA ASP A 436 -6.98 -17.48 20.39
C ASP A 436 -5.59 -16.84 20.36
N ALA A 437 -4.84 -17.08 19.28
CA ALA A 437 -3.53 -16.45 19.06
C ALA A 437 -3.68 -14.93 18.88
N ALA A 438 -4.66 -14.49 18.09
CA ALA A 438 -4.94 -13.07 17.86
C ALA A 438 -5.33 -12.35 19.17
N GLU A 439 -6.16 -13.00 19.99
CA GLU A 439 -6.55 -12.52 21.31
C GLU A 439 -5.34 -12.44 22.26
N SER A 440 -4.47 -13.45 22.25
CA SER A 440 -3.21 -13.42 23.00
C SER A 440 -2.29 -12.27 22.56
N MET A 441 -2.15 -12.05 21.24
CA MET A 441 -1.39 -10.94 20.67
C MET A 441 -1.98 -9.57 21.07
N TRP A 442 -3.31 -9.45 21.05
CA TRP A 442 -4.00 -8.25 21.53
C TRP A 442 -3.75 -7.98 23.01
N ARG A 443 -3.79 -9.00 23.88
CA ARG A 443 -3.47 -8.84 25.32
C ARG A 443 -2.04 -8.35 25.53
N ARG A 444 -1.07 -8.84 24.75
CA ARG A 444 0.32 -8.35 24.79
C ARG A 444 0.46 -6.91 24.31
N ALA A 445 -0.30 -6.50 23.29
CA ALA A 445 -0.38 -5.09 22.89
C ALA A 445 -0.92 -4.22 24.05
N LYS A 446 -1.98 -4.67 24.73
CA LYS A 446 -2.63 -3.98 25.87
C LYS A 446 -1.80 -3.94 27.15
N SER A 447 -0.86 -4.87 27.32
CA SER A 447 0.03 -4.90 28.48
C SER A 447 1.12 -3.83 28.40
N ILE A 448 1.28 -3.15 27.26
CA ILE A 448 2.19 -2.01 27.14
C ILE A 448 1.66 -0.83 27.96
N LYS A 449 2.42 -0.46 28.99
CA LYS A 449 2.09 0.66 29.90
C LYS A 449 3.10 1.80 29.80
N SER A 450 2.65 3.01 30.11
CA SER A 450 3.51 4.15 30.41
C SER A 450 4.29 3.91 31.72
N LYS A 451 5.23 4.81 32.04
CA LYS A 451 5.91 4.80 33.35
C LYS A 451 4.92 4.90 34.52
N ASP A 452 3.80 5.58 34.31
CA ASP A 452 2.73 5.76 35.31
C ASP A 452 1.71 4.61 35.31
N GLY A 453 1.96 3.51 34.58
CA GLY A 453 1.09 2.34 34.54
C GLY A 453 -0.13 2.47 33.62
N LYS A 454 -0.33 3.59 32.91
CA LYS A 454 -1.45 3.76 31.96
C LYS A 454 -1.23 2.91 30.71
N ALA A 455 -2.26 2.21 30.24
CA ALA A 455 -2.19 1.50 28.96
C ALA A 455 -1.94 2.47 27.80
N LEU A 456 -0.94 2.20 26.96
CA LEU A 456 -0.61 3.06 25.81
C LEU A 456 -1.39 2.68 24.54
N ILE A 457 -1.98 1.48 24.50
CA ILE A 457 -2.83 1.00 23.40
C ILE A 457 -4.27 0.86 23.91
N GLY A 458 -5.17 1.62 23.29
CA GLY A 458 -6.55 1.79 23.74
C GLY A 458 -7.57 0.76 23.24
N TRP A 459 -7.18 -0.14 22.32
CA TRP A 459 -8.11 -1.07 21.66
C TRP A 459 -8.97 -1.89 22.65
N PRO A 460 -10.28 -2.06 22.38
CA PRO A 460 -11.18 -2.79 23.27
C PRO A 460 -11.17 -4.29 23.01
N SER A 461 -10.81 -4.73 21.79
CA SER A 461 -10.80 -6.15 21.39
C SER A 461 -9.82 -6.37 20.23
N PRO A 462 -9.42 -7.62 19.92
CA PRO A 462 -8.68 -7.92 18.69
C PRO A 462 -9.49 -7.61 17.42
N SER A 463 -10.83 -7.60 17.52
CA SER A 463 -11.72 -7.19 16.43
C SER A 463 -11.72 -5.70 16.15
N GLN A 464 -11.27 -4.83 17.07
CA GLN A 464 -11.22 -3.39 16.85
C GLN A 464 -9.81 -2.87 17.13
N SER A 465 -8.93 -3.04 16.13
CA SER A 465 -7.50 -2.73 16.23
C SER A 465 -7.05 -1.72 15.16
N PRO A 466 -7.63 -0.50 15.10
CA PRO A 466 -7.20 0.51 14.14
C PRO A 466 -5.79 1.03 14.45
N THR A 467 -5.14 1.59 13.44
CA THR A 467 -3.78 2.15 13.57
C THR A 467 -3.74 3.39 14.48
N VAL A 468 -4.79 4.21 14.40
CA VAL A 468 -5.02 5.40 15.23
C VAL A 468 -6.23 5.12 16.12
N TRP A 469 -6.09 5.38 17.41
CA TRP A 469 -7.14 5.16 18.39
C TRP A 469 -7.40 6.44 19.17
N VAL A 470 -8.51 7.10 18.87
CA VAL A 470 -8.98 8.27 19.62
C VAL A 470 -9.80 7.77 20.82
N PRO A 471 -9.34 7.98 22.07
CA PRO A 471 -10.07 7.55 23.25
C PRO A 471 -11.38 8.32 23.40
N GLY A 472 -12.36 7.73 24.10
CA GLY A 472 -13.61 8.41 24.45
C GLY A 472 -14.70 8.43 23.37
N LEU A 473 -14.40 8.02 22.14
CA LEU A 473 -15.43 7.79 21.12
C LEU A 473 -16.30 6.58 21.50
N SER A 474 -17.62 6.68 21.32
CA SER A 474 -18.47 5.49 21.42
C SER A 474 -18.09 4.46 20.36
N THR A 475 -18.31 3.18 20.64
CA THR A 475 -17.90 2.10 19.75
C THR A 475 -19.04 1.12 19.55
N ARG A 476 -19.32 0.80 18.30
CA ARG A 476 -20.29 -0.22 17.89
C ARG A 476 -20.01 -0.63 16.44
N PRO A 477 -20.15 -1.91 16.10
CA PRO A 477 -19.88 -2.39 14.74
C PRO A 477 -20.81 -1.71 13.73
N TYR A 478 -22.12 -1.71 13.99
CA TYR A 478 -23.13 -1.08 13.15
C TYR A 478 -23.75 0.16 13.80
N TRP A 479 -24.06 1.15 12.97
CA TRP A 479 -24.63 2.44 13.34
C TRP A 479 -25.99 2.63 12.68
N ASN A 480 -26.86 3.39 13.35
CA ASN A 480 -28.10 3.83 12.72
C ASN A 480 -27.78 4.91 11.67
N CYS A 481 -28.01 4.59 10.40
CA CYS A 481 -27.78 5.52 9.29
C CYS A 481 -28.58 6.82 9.40
N SER A 482 -29.73 6.82 10.09
CA SER A 482 -30.53 8.03 10.29
C SER A 482 -29.81 9.11 11.12
N SER A 483 -28.65 8.80 11.70
CA SER A 483 -27.77 9.79 12.34
C SER A 483 -27.21 10.82 11.35
N TRP A 484 -27.19 10.48 10.05
CA TRP A 484 -26.77 11.37 8.96
C TRP A 484 -27.95 11.67 8.04
N ALA A 485 -28.64 12.78 8.26
CA ALA A 485 -29.88 13.12 7.56
C ALA A 485 -29.75 13.10 6.02
N PHE A 486 -28.56 13.38 5.48
CA PHE A 486 -28.33 13.36 4.03
C PHE A 486 -28.35 11.95 3.42
N ILE A 487 -28.24 10.88 4.22
CA ILE A 487 -28.28 9.51 3.70
C ILE A 487 -29.62 9.19 3.04
N GLN A 488 -30.73 9.67 3.61
CA GLN A 488 -32.07 9.46 3.06
C GLN A 488 -32.22 10.16 1.69
N ALA A 489 -31.58 11.32 1.52
CA ALA A 489 -31.54 12.01 0.23
C ALA A 489 -30.71 11.24 -0.81
N LEU A 490 -29.62 10.59 -0.38
CA LEU A 490 -28.82 9.73 -1.25
C LEU A 490 -29.57 8.44 -1.64
N GLU A 491 -30.25 7.79 -0.69
CA GLU A 491 -31.09 6.62 -0.94
C GLU A 491 -32.21 6.95 -1.93
N ALA A 492 -32.92 8.06 -1.72
CA ALA A 492 -33.95 8.52 -2.65
C ALA A 492 -33.40 8.88 -4.04
N ALA A 493 -32.15 9.36 -4.11
CA ALA A 493 -31.46 9.70 -5.35
C ALA A 493 -30.68 8.52 -5.97
N ALA A 494 -30.71 7.32 -5.37
CA ALA A 494 -29.90 6.19 -5.81
C ALA A 494 -30.02 5.88 -7.32
N PRO A 495 -31.22 5.90 -7.94
CA PRO A 495 -31.33 5.69 -9.40
C PRO A 495 -30.63 6.75 -10.24
N VAL A 496 -30.63 8.01 -9.79
CA VAL A 496 -29.97 9.13 -10.48
C VAL A 496 -28.45 9.00 -10.34
N ILE A 497 -27.98 8.71 -9.13
CA ILE A 497 -26.55 8.50 -8.84
C ILE A 497 -26.01 7.33 -9.68
N LEU A 498 -26.74 6.20 -9.73
CA LEU A 498 -26.37 5.04 -10.52
C LEU A 498 -26.21 5.39 -12.01
N LYS A 499 -27.18 6.13 -12.58
CA LYS A 499 -27.13 6.56 -13.98
C LYS A 499 -25.93 7.47 -14.30
N GLU A 500 -25.52 8.31 -13.35
CA GLU A 500 -24.30 9.11 -13.50
C GLU A 500 -23.04 8.22 -13.50
N ILE A 501 -22.98 7.22 -12.62
CA ILE A 501 -21.84 6.29 -12.50
C ILE A 501 -21.69 5.36 -13.71
N GLU A 502 -22.79 4.85 -14.28
CA GLU A 502 -22.73 3.93 -15.42
C GLU A 502 -22.07 4.55 -16.67
N ARG A 503 -22.04 5.89 -16.74
CA ARG A 503 -21.33 6.63 -17.79
C ARG A 503 -19.82 6.73 -17.55
N LYS A 504 -19.32 6.15 -16.46
CA LYS A 504 -17.93 6.24 -15.98
C LYS A 504 -17.17 4.93 -16.01
N ASP A 505 -17.68 3.97 -16.79
CA ASP A 505 -17.13 2.60 -16.89
C ASP A 505 -15.61 2.55 -17.11
N SER A 506 -15.08 3.44 -17.97
CA SER A 506 -13.66 3.51 -18.31
C SER A 506 -12.77 4.22 -17.28
N GLU A 507 -13.35 4.85 -16.25
CA GLU A 507 -12.61 5.64 -15.25
C GLU A 507 -12.29 4.83 -13.98
N PHE A 508 -12.89 3.64 -13.82
CA PHE A 508 -12.63 2.75 -12.69
C PHE A 508 -11.21 2.16 -12.73
N LEU A 509 -10.59 2.08 -11.56
CA LEU A 509 -9.27 1.49 -11.35
C LEU A 509 -9.35 0.32 -10.37
N THR A 510 -8.39 -0.60 -10.37
CA THR A 510 -8.36 -1.70 -9.39
C THR A 510 -8.26 -1.17 -7.97
N ALA A 511 -9.22 -1.55 -7.13
CA ALA A 511 -9.30 -1.13 -5.74
C ALA A 511 -8.34 -1.95 -4.87
N TYR A 512 -7.56 -1.27 -4.05
CA TYR A 512 -6.70 -1.82 -2.98
C TYR A 512 -6.29 -3.29 -3.18
N PRO A 513 -5.37 -3.60 -4.12
CA PRO A 513 -5.08 -4.98 -4.53
C PRO A 513 -4.71 -5.94 -3.39
N TYR A 514 -4.15 -5.42 -2.29
CA TYR A 514 -3.76 -6.19 -1.10
C TYR A 514 -4.94 -6.65 -0.22
N LEU A 515 -6.13 -6.06 -0.40
CA LEU A 515 -7.36 -6.46 0.30
C LEU A 515 -8.25 -7.35 -0.56
N GLN A 516 -8.07 -7.36 -1.87
CA GLN A 516 -8.84 -8.20 -2.77
C GLN A 516 -8.37 -9.66 -2.68
N THR A 517 -9.26 -10.54 -2.23
CA THR A 517 -8.97 -11.97 -2.07
C THR A 517 -9.46 -12.80 -3.26
N ALA A 518 -10.47 -12.32 -3.98
CA ALA A 518 -11.00 -12.97 -5.19
C ALA A 518 -11.73 -11.95 -6.10
N GLY A 519 -11.98 -12.36 -7.35
CA GLY A 519 -12.81 -11.67 -8.34
C GLY A 519 -12.21 -10.37 -8.87
N VAL A 520 -13.04 -9.38 -9.17
CA VAL A 520 -12.65 -8.04 -9.64
C VAL A 520 -13.28 -7.01 -8.70
N TRP A 521 -12.45 -6.13 -8.14
CA TRP A 521 -12.89 -5.02 -7.29
C TRP A 521 -12.19 -3.73 -7.72
N GLU A 522 -12.97 -2.69 -7.94
CA GLU A 522 -12.54 -1.44 -8.55
C GLU A 522 -13.10 -0.23 -7.79
N ASP A 523 -12.39 0.89 -7.86
CA ASP A 523 -12.76 2.14 -7.22
C ASP A 523 -12.74 3.35 -8.16
N LEU A 524 -13.47 4.39 -7.75
CA LEU A 524 -13.50 5.71 -8.36
C LEU A 524 -13.74 6.75 -7.26
N PHE A 525 -12.76 7.63 -7.00
CA PHE A 525 -12.83 8.62 -5.92
C PHE A 525 -13.40 9.96 -6.38
N LEU A 526 -14.51 10.38 -5.77
CA LEU A 526 -15.07 11.73 -5.93
C LEU A 526 -14.44 12.74 -4.95
N TYR A 527 -14.09 12.28 -3.74
CA TYR A 527 -13.47 13.10 -2.71
C TYR A 527 -12.41 12.30 -1.97
N ARG A 528 -11.18 12.81 -1.90
CA ARG A 528 -10.06 12.16 -1.20
C ARG A 528 -9.00 13.18 -0.82
N GLY A 529 -8.33 12.99 0.32
CA GLY A 529 -7.27 13.89 0.76
C GLY A 529 -7.77 15.33 0.92
N HIS A 530 -9.03 15.48 1.34
CA HIS A 530 -9.72 16.74 1.51
C HIS A 530 -10.00 17.53 0.23
N GLN A 531 -9.91 16.88 -0.94
CA GLN A 531 -10.12 17.51 -2.23
C GLN A 531 -11.19 16.78 -3.04
N TRP A 532 -12.05 17.56 -3.69
CA TRP A 532 -13.01 17.07 -4.67
C TRP A 532 -12.35 16.86 -6.03
N ASN A 533 -12.68 15.75 -6.70
CA ASN A 533 -12.37 15.58 -8.10
C ASN A 533 -13.35 16.41 -8.93
N THR A 534 -12.93 17.62 -9.29
CA THR A 534 -13.76 18.61 -10.00
C THR A 534 -14.24 18.11 -11.35
N THR A 535 -13.40 17.38 -12.10
CA THR A 535 -13.77 16.77 -13.38
C THR A 535 -14.87 15.74 -13.21
N LEU A 536 -14.75 14.85 -12.23
CA LEU A 536 -15.81 13.88 -11.93
C LEU A 536 -17.09 14.59 -11.47
N CYS A 537 -16.99 15.58 -10.58
CA CYS A 537 -18.17 16.32 -10.11
C CYS A 537 -18.89 17.10 -11.21
N GLN A 538 -18.19 17.63 -12.22
CA GLN A 538 -18.83 18.23 -13.39
C GLN A 538 -19.63 17.21 -14.19
N SER A 539 -19.18 15.96 -14.22
CA SER A 539 -19.83 14.88 -14.95
C SER A 539 -20.82 14.04 -14.13
N MET A 540 -20.82 14.23 -12.81
CA MET A 540 -21.75 13.64 -11.84
C MET A 540 -22.39 14.75 -10.97
N PRO A 541 -23.03 15.75 -11.61
CA PRO A 541 -23.45 16.97 -10.93
C PRO A 541 -24.50 16.72 -9.85
N SER A 542 -25.40 15.75 -10.05
CA SER A 542 -26.44 15.43 -9.08
C SER A 542 -25.83 14.82 -7.83
N THR A 543 -24.92 13.86 -8.01
CA THR A 543 -24.21 13.19 -6.92
C THR A 543 -23.39 14.19 -6.11
N CYS A 544 -22.55 15.00 -6.76
CA CYS A 544 -21.72 15.97 -6.02
C CYS A 544 -22.54 17.08 -5.37
N ARG A 545 -23.63 17.55 -6.00
CA ARG A 545 -24.53 18.54 -5.38
C ARG A 545 -25.15 18.05 -4.06
N LEU A 546 -25.44 16.76 -3.95
CA LEU A 546 -25.96 16.17 -2.70
C LEU A 546 -24.90 16.07 -1.60
N LEU A 547 -23.63 15.88 -1.95
CA LEU A 547 -22.56 15.60 -0.98
C LEU A 547 -21.71 16.83 -0.60
N LEU A 548 -21.57 17.81 -1.50
CA LEU A 548 -20.79 19.04 -1.28
C LEU A 548 -21.16 19.78 0.02
N PRO A 549 -22.45 19.92 0.40
CA PRO A 549 -22.81 20.63 1.63
C PRO A 549 -22.46 19.85 2.90
N GLU A 550 -22.36 18.52 2.77
CA GLU A 550 -22.27 17.60 3.91
C GLU A 550 -20.83 17.41 4.36
N LEU A 551 -19.86 17.56 3.45
CA LEU A 551 -18.43 17.44 3.75
C LEU A 551 -17.76 18.83 3.89
N PRO A 552 -16.97 19.05 4.95
CA PRO A 552 -16.64 18.10 6.03
C PRO A 552 -17.80 17.89 7.02
N THR A 553 -18.00 16.66 7.50
CA THR A 553 -19.13 16.35 8.40
C THR A 553 -18.96 16.93 9.81
N ARG A 554 -17.73 17.20 10.23
CA ARG A 554 -17.37 17.89 11.48
C ARG A 554 -16.49 19.12 11.19
N PRO A 555 -17.05 20.23 10.68
CA PRO A 555 -16.28 21.45 10.42
C PRO A 555 -15.56 21.94 11.69
N GLY A 556 -14.31 22.37 11.54
CA GLY A 556 -13.47 22.85 12.66
C GLY A 556 -12.78 21.76 13.47
N VAL A 557 -13.10 20.48 13.25
CA VAL A 557 -12.41 19.36 13.91
C VAL A 557 -11.26 18.86 13.03
N PRO A 558 -10.01 18.85 13.52
CA PRO A 558 -8.86 18.34 12.76
C PRO A 558 -8.99 16.85 12.43
N TYR A 559 -8.44 16.47 11.28
CA TYR A 559 -8.38 15.07 10.89
C TYR A 559 -7.25 14.34 11.61
N ALA A 560 -7.56 13.15 12.13
CA ALA A 560 -6.57 12.23 12.72
C ALA A 560 -5.78 11.47 11.64
N THR A 561 -6.36 11.33 10.45
CA THR A 561 -5.79 10.65 9.29
C THR A 561 -6.25 11.35 8.01
N VAL A 562 -5.46 11.27 6.94
CA VAL A 562 -5.82 11.81 5.60
C VAL A 562 -7.04 11.13 4.96
N TYR A 563 -7.54 10.05 5.58
CA TYR A 563 -8.67 9.25 5.12
C TYR A 563 -9.88 9.32 6.06
N ASN A 564 -9.93 10.32 6.94
CA ASN A 564 -11.07 10.50 7.84
C ASN A 564 -12.38 10.68 7.09
N GLU A 565 -12.32 11.34 5.93
CA GLU A 565 -13.47 11.56 5.06
C GLU A 565 -13.05 11.32 3.60
N GLU A 566 -13.84 10.53 2.88
CA GLU A 566 -13.65 10.11 1.51
C GLU A 566 -15.02 9.85 0.88
N VAL A 567 -15.16 10.11 -0.41
CA VAL A 567 -16.30 9.66 -1.20
C VAL A 567 -15.75 8.79 -2.32
N VAL A 568 -16.09 7.52 -2.29
CA VAL A 568 -15.60 6.52 -3.22
C VAL A 568 -16.75 5.69 -3.75
N ILE A 569 -16.73 5.43 -5.05
CA ILE A 569 -17.63 4.49 -5.70
C ILE A 569 -16.85 3.20 -5.87
N PHE A 570 -17.40 2.09 -5.36
CA PHE A 570 -16.85 0.77 -5.60
C PHE A 570 -17.68 0.02 -6.62
N ARG A 571 -16.99 -0.67 -7.53
CA ARG A 571 -17.56 -1.60 -8.47
C ARG A 571 -16.95 -2.98 -8.24
N SER A 572 -17.78 -4.02 -8.28
CA SER A 572 -17.28 -5.38 -8.17
C SER A 572 -18.06 -6.33 -9.05
N LYS A 573 -17.36 -7.32 -9.62
CA LYS A 573 -17.99 -8.40 -10.38
C LYS A 573 -18.34 -9.58 -9.48
N ARG A 574 -19.26 -10.42 -9.93
CA ARG A 574 -19.59 -11.68 -9.26
C ARG A 574 -18.36 -12.48 -8.84
N GLY A 575 -18.37 -13.01 -7.63
CA GLY A 575 -17.24 -13.75 -7.05
C GLY A 575 -16.14 -12.86 -6.49
N ALA A 576 -16.32 -11.53 -6.48
CA ALA A 576 -15.39 -10.63 -5.80
C ALA A 576 -15.49 -10.77 -4.28
N SER A 577 -14.32 -10.75 -3.62
CA SER A 577 -14.24 -10.82 -2.17
C SER A 577 -13.16 -9.86 -1.66
N VAL A 578 -13.52 -9.05 -0.68
CA VAL A 578 -12.62 -8.18 0.08
C VAL A 578 -12.32 -8.88 1.39
N GLY A 579 -11.04 -9.21 1.59
CA GLY A 579 -10.53 -9.88 2.77
C GLY A 579 -10.81 -9.08 4.03
N ALA A 580 -10.89 -9.80 5.15
CA ALA A 580 -11.22 -9.19 6.42
C ALA A 580 -10.09 -8.28 6.92
N HIS A 581 -10.41 -7.03 7.27
CA HIS A 581 -9.45 -6.01 7.67
C HIS A 581 -10.08 -4.98 8.62
N CYS A 582 -9.28 -4.06 9.17
CA CYS A 582 -9.77 -2.89 9.90
C CYS A 582 -9.27 -1.61 9.25
N GLY A 583 -10.10 -0.57 9.31
CA GLY A 583 -9.77 0.80 8.98
C GLY A 583 -8.59 1.35 9.78
N SER A 584 -8.10 2.51 9.35
CA SER A 584 -6.95 3.18 9.96
C SER A 584 -7.27 3.84 11.29
N SER A 585 -8.53 4.22 11.54
CA SER A 585 -8.94 5.01 12.72
C SER A 585 -10.32 4.57 13.23
N ASN A 586 -10.54 4.62 14.55
CA ASN A 586 -11.89 4.52 15.13
C ASN A 586 -12.71 5.81 14.97
N GLY A 587 -12.10 6.89 14.49
CA GLY A 587 -12.75 8.18 14.22
C GLY A 587 -13.51 8.27 12.89
N VAL A 588 -13.79 7.14 12.24
CA VAL A 588 -14.45 7.07 10.92
C VAL A 588 -15.65 6.14 10.96
N ILE A 589 -16.76 6.59 10.38
CA ILE A 589 -17.92 5.75 10.05
C ILE A 589 -18.03 5.64 8.52
N ASN A 590 -18.22 4.43 8.02
CA ASN A 590 -18.55 4.17 6.62
C ASN A 590 -20.07 4.17 6.45
N LEU A 591 -20.58 5.05 5.58
CA LEU A 591 -21.94 5.02 5.06
C LEU A 591 -21.90 4.34 3.68
N HIS A 592 -22.40 3.12 3.59
CA HIS A 592 -22.29 2.28 2.39
C HIS A 592 -23.67 2.12 1.74
N LEU A 593 -23.95 2.92 0.72
CA LEU A 593 -25.15 2.85 -0.10
C LEU A 593 -24.94 1.90 -1.27
N THR A 594 -25.69 0.80 -1.31
CA THR A 594 -25.67 -0.11 -2.46
C THR A 594 -26.59 0.44 -3.54
N LEU A 595 -26.05 0.73 -4.73
CA LEU A 595 -26.82 1.34 -5.82
C LEU A 595 -27.43 0.29 -6.75
N LYS A 596 -26.71 -0.80 -7.00
CA LYS A 596 -27.21 -2.00 -7.68
C LYS A 596 -26.41 -3.25 -7.28
N GLY A 597 -26.99 -4.43 -7.51
CA GLY A 597 -26.30 -5.71 -7.33
C GLY A 597 -26.17 -6.15 -5.87
N GLY A 598 -27.06 -5.70 -4.99
CA GLY A 598 -27.09 -6.09 -3.59
C GLY A 598 -27.40 -7.58 -3.38
N ARG A 599 -28.21 -8.19 -4.25
CA ARG A 599 -28.55 -9.62 -4.15
C ARG A 599 -27.30 -10.49 -4.22
N GLY A 600 -27.14 -11.39 -3.24
CA GLY A 600 -25.97 -12.27 -3.11
C GLY A 600 -24.70 -11.54 -2.64
N THR A 601 -24.82 -10.30 -2.18
CA THR A 601 -23.73 -9.54 -1.56
C THR A 601 -23.98 -9.32 -0.08
N SER A 602 -22.93 -9.45 0.73
CA SER A 602 -22.98 -9.18 2.16
C SER A 602 -21.75 -8.41 2.66
N VAL A 603 -21.92 -7.66 3.75
CA VAL A 603 -20.84 -7.09 4.56
C VAL A 603 -20.87 -7.73 5.93
N SER A 604 -19.72 -8.22 6.41
CA SER A 604 -19.56 -8.73 7.77
C SER A 604 -18.73 -7.75 8.58
N VAL A 605 -19.22 -7.31 9.74
CA VAL A 605 -18.50 -6.42 10.67
C VAL A 605 -18.53 -7.05 12.05
N ASP A 606 -17.35 -7.34 12.60
CA ASP A 606 -17.20 -8.04 13.89
C ASP A 606 -17.96 -9.37 13.96
N GLY A 607 -17.95 -10.13 12.86
CA GLY A 607 -18.65 -11.42 12.73
C GLY A 607 -20.16 -11.32 12.55
N LEU A 608 -20.74 -10.11 12.61
CA LEU A 608 -22.14 -9.87 12.30
C LEU A 608 -22.27 -9.59 10.80
N GLN A 609 -23.02 -10.44 10.10
CA GLN A 609 -23.24 -10.31 8.66
C GLN A 609 -24.54 -9.58 8.36
N VAL A 610 -24.50 -8.66 7.41
CA VAL A 610 -25.66 -7.94 6.85
C VAL A 610 -25.64 -8.08 5.33
N ASP A 611 -26.76 -8.52 4.78
CA ASP A 611 -26.96 -8.58 3.32
C ASP A 611 -27.22 -7.18 2.77
N LEU A 612 -26.63 -6.87 1.62
CA LEU A 612 -26.80 -5.59 0.95
C LEU A 612 -28.06 -5.57 0.10
N ARG A 613 -28.66 -4.38 -0.05
CA ARG A 613 -29.90 -4.18 -0.80
C ARG A 613 -29.81 -2.92 -1.64
N ASP A 614 -30.33 -3.00 -2.86
CA ASP A 614 -30.32 -1.88 -3.80
C ASP A 614 -31.13 -0.71 -3.26
N GLY A 615 -30.54 0.49 -3.32
CA GLY A 615 -31.13 1.72 -2.81
C GLY A 615 -31.07 1.88 -1.29
N GLU A 616 -30.51 0.93 -0.53
CA GLU A 616 -30.41 0.99 0.93
C GLU A 616 -28.95 1.17 1.40
N ALA A 617 -28.77 1.99 2.43
CA ALA A 617 -27.49 2.19 3.09
C ALA A 617 -27.33 1.31 4.33
N ILE A 618 -26.11 0.80 4.53
CA ILE A 618 -25.66 0.30 5.84
C ILE A 618 -24.58 1.22 6.38
N CYS A 619 -24.56 1.42 7.70
CA CYS A 619 -23.60 2.30 8.34
C CYS A 619 -22.82 1.51 9.40
N PHE A 620 -21.50 1.53 9.31
CA PHE A 620 -20.66 0.73 10.19
C PHE A 620 -19.33 1.42 10.49
N GLN A 621 -18.77 1.12 11.65
CA GLN A 621 -17.49 1.67 12.08
C GLN A 621 -16.37 0.75 11.58
N ASP A 622 -15.64 1.19 10.57
CA ASP A 622 -14.71 0.34 9.83
C ASP A 622 -13.42 0.00 10.61
N SER A 623 -13.19 0.64 11.76
CA SER A 623 -12.16 0.20 12.72
C SER A 623 -12.40 -1.21 13.27
N TYR A 624 -13.63 -1.73 13.17
CA TYR A 624 -13.92 -3.14 13.42
C TYR A 624 -13.45 -4.01 12.26
N PHE A 625 -13.11 -5.25 12.56
CA PHE A 625 -12.69 -6.25 11.59
C PHE A 625 -13.87 -6.57 10.67
N HIS A 626 -13.74 -6.26 9.39
CA HIS A 626 -14.83 -6.35 8.44
C HIS A 626 -14.38 -6.87 7.07
N SER A 627 -15.31 -7.51 6.37
CA SER A 627 -15.12 -8.06 5.02
C SER A 627 -16.34 -7.79 4.15
N VAL A 628 -16.15 -7.91 2.83
CA VAL A 628 -17.23 -7.78 1.85
C VAL A 628 -17.18 -8.99 0.93
N ASN A 629 -18.31 -9.64 0.72
CA ASN A 629 -18.42 -10.79 -0.17
C ASN A 629 -19.48 -10.53 -1.24
N HIS A 630 -19.11 -10.68 -2.51
CA HIS A 630 -20.02 -10.71 -3.66
C HIS A 630 -20.08 -12.15 -4.16
N GLY A 631 -21.09 -12.89 -3.70
CA GLY A 631 -21.24 -14.33 -3.91
C GLY A 631 -21.32 -14.75 -5.38
N LEU A 632 -21.08 -16.04 -5.64
CA LEU A 632 -21.19 -16.64 -6.98
C LEU A 632 -22.64 -16.77 -7.47
N ASP A 633 -23.60 -16.64 -6.56
CA ASP A 633 -25.04 -16.56 -6.78
C ASP A 633 -25.55 -15.11 -6.88
N GLY A 634 -24.65 -14.13 -6.74
CA GLY A 634 -24.95 -12.70 -6.87
C GLY A 634 -25.19 -12.24 -8.30
N GLU A 635 -25.42 -10.94 -8.46
CA GLU A 635 -25.56 -10.31 -9.77
C GLU A 635 -24.24 -10.32 -10.56
N GLU A 636 -24.28 -9.95 -11.84
CA GLU A 636 -23.04 -9.85 -12.62
C GLU A 636 -22.12 -8.75 -12.06
N GLU A 637 -22.73 -7.64 -11.64
CA GLU A 637 -22.06 -6.45 -11.19
C GLU A 637 -22.77 -5.87 -9.96
N ARG A 638 -21.98 -5.38 -9.02
CA ARG A 638 -22.43 -4.56 -7.89
C ARG A 638 -21.75 -3.21 -7.92
N ILE A 639 -22.53 -2.15 -7.78
CA ILE A 639 -22.03 -0.78 -7.61
C ILE A 639 -22.53 -0.23 -6.28
N SER A 640 -21.62 0.38 -5.52
CA SER A 640 -21.91 1.00 -4.23
C SER A 640 -21.24 2.36 -4.12
N LEU A 641 -21.93 3.34 -3.54
CA LEU A 641 -21.37 4.61 -3.10
C LEU A 641 -21.03 4.51 -1.61
N VAL A 642 -19.75 4.69 -1.27
CA VAL A 642 -19.27 4.70 0.11
C VAL A 642 -18.81 6.10 0.49
N ILE A 643 -19.40 6.63 1.55
CA ILE A 643 -19.02 7.90 2.15
C ILE A 643 -18.39 7.62 3.52
N ARG A 644 -17.13 7.99 3.68
CA ARG A 644 -16.45 8.06 4.97
C ARG A 644 -16.77 9.39 5.61
N VAL A 645 -17.27 9.34 6.84
CA VAL A 645 -17.60 10.52 7.65
C VAL A 645 -16.85 10.47 8.97
N MET A 646 -16.55 11.65 9.53
CA MET A 646 -16.01 11.71 10.87
C MET A 646 -17.01 11.15 11.88
N HIS A 647 -16.47 10.48 12.90
CA HIS A 647 -17.27 9.94 13.99
C HIS A 647 -18.15 11.02 14.63
N PRO A 648 -19.43 10.74 14.96
CA PRO A 648 -20.36 11.76 15.45
C PRO A 648 -19.89 12.36 16.80
N ASP A 649 -19.26 11.54 17.64
CA ASP A 649 -18.68 11.98 18.91
C ASP A 649 -17.31 12.67 18.77
N MET A 650 -16.77 12.81 17.56
CA MET A 650 -15.47 13.42 17.34
C MET A 650 -15.50 14.91 17.69
N ASP A 651 -14.66 15.34 18.62
CA ASP A 651 -14.50 16.76 18.97
C ASP A 651 -13.03 17.12 19.20
N LEU A 652 -12.76 18.42 19.35
CA LEU A 652 -11.43 18.96 19.59
C LEU A 652 -10.81 18.50 20.92
N LYS A 653 -11.62 18.26 21.96
CA LYS A 653 -11.13 17.85 23.27
C LYS A 653 -10.57 16.43 23.23
N LEU A 654 -11.18 15.55 22.43
CA LEU A 654 -10.76 14.16 22.28
C LEU A 654 -9.43 14.00 21.52
N LEU A 655 -9.07 14.97 20.67
CA LEU A 655 -7.80 14.98 19.94
C LEU A 655 -6.59 15.39 20.82
N GLY A 656 -6.85 15.82 22.05
CA GLY A 656 -5.83 16.32 22.97
C GLY A 656 -5.25 17.67 22.54
N SER A 657 -4.25 18.17 23.28
CA SER A 657 -3.48 19.36 22.90
C SER A 657 -2.57 19.04 21.72
N ARG A 658 -3.15 18.81 20.55
CA ARG A 658 -2.41 18.75 19.31
C ARG A 658 -1.95 20.18 19.03
N THR A 659 -0.71 20.49 19.39
CA THR A 659 -0.06 21.76 19.07
C THR A 659 0.35 21.73 17.61
N ASP A 660 -0.61 21.55 16.71
CA ASP A 660 -0.43 22.09 15.38
C ASP A 660 -0.44 23.60 15.64
N SER A 661 0.70 24.27 15.48
CA SER A 661 0.80 25.73 15.59
C SER A 661 0.03 26.36 14.43
N VAL A 662 -1.28 26.23 14.45
CA VAL A 662 -2.22 27.03 13.70
C VAL A 662 -2.46 28.27 14.57
N PRO A 663 -2.35 29.50 14.01
CA PRO A 663 -2.68 30.72 14.72
C PRO A 663 -4.03 30.57 15.44
N ASP A 664 -4.03 30.91 16.73
CA ASP A 664 -5.07 30.72 17.72
C ASP A 664 -6.52 30.59 17.18
N LEU A 665 -6.96 29.33 17.00
CA LEU A 665 -8.37 28.97 16.72
C LEU A 665 -9.23 28.95 18.00
N GLN A 666 -8.68 29.18 19.20
CA GLN A 666 -9.49 29.20 20.43
C GLN A 666 -10.45 30.40 20.50
N ALA A 667 -10.24 31.42 19.65
CA ALA A 667 -11.21 32.47 19.39
C ALA A 667 -12.38 32.01 18.49
N TRP A 668 -12.21 30.91 17.74
CA TRP A 668 -13.15 30.41 16.72
C TRP A 668 -14.16 29.38 17.28
N ASP A 669 -13.75 28.57 18.27
CA ASP A 669 -14.51 27.40 18.76
C ASP A 669 -15.65 27.70 19.74
N LYS A 670 -15.95 28.96 20.03
CA LYS A 670 -16.86 29.31 21.14
C LYS A 670 -18.31 29.60 20.80
N SER A 671 -18.81 29.35 19.59
CA SER A 671 -20.20 29.74 19.32
C SER A 671 -21.06 28.61 18.74
N ALA A 672 -21.99 28.12 19.57
CA ALA A 672 -23.16 27.39 19.11
C ALA A 672 -23.93 28.16 18.01
N SER A 673 -23.73 29.48 17.87
CA SER A 673 -24.22 30.25 16.73
C SER A 673 -23.54 29.89 15.41
N LEU A 674 -22.27 29.49 15.38
CA LEU A 674 -21.59 29.12 14.14
C LEU A 674 -22.03 27.74 13.66
N LEU A 675 -22.19 26.77 14.57
CA LEU A 675 -22.82 25.49 14.23
C LEU A 675 -24.24 25.71 13.71
N ARG A 676 -25.05 26.55 14.37
CA ARG A 676 -26.37 26.95 13.87
C ARG A 676 -26.30 27.63 12.50
N GLU A 677 -25.28 28.45 12.26
CA GLU A 677 -25.10 29.15 10.99
C GLU A 677 -24.68 28.20 9.87
N VAL A 678 -23.78 27.25 10.14
CA VAL A 678 -23.42 26.18 9.20
C VAL A 678 -24.64 25.32 8.89
N GLU A 679 -25.43 24.94 9.91
CA GLU A 679 -26.68 24.20 9.72
C GLU A 679 -27.70 25.02 8.90
N ARG A 680 -27.82 26.32 9.16
CA ARG A 680 -28.67 27.25 8.41
C ARG A 680 -28.23 27.33 6.95
N LEU A 681 -26.94 27.53 6.68
CA LEU A 681 -26.38 27.60 5.34
C LEU A 681 -26.52 26.27 4.58
N ARG A 682 -26.32 25.13 5.26
CA ARG A 682 -26.60 23.80 4.70
C ARG A 682 -28.07 23.62 4.35
N ALA A 683 -28.97 24.08 5.22
CA ALA A 683 -30.41 24.01 4.96
C ALA A 683 -30.82 24.93 3.79
N GLU A 684 -30.25 26.14 3.72
CA GLU A 684 -30.48 27.08 2.62
C GLU A 684 -29.95 26.54 1.29
N TYR A 685 -28.73 26.01 1.29
CA TYR A 685 -28.17 25.34 0.12
C TYR A 685 -29.05 24.18 -0.34
N ARG A 686 -29.53 23.33 0.58
CA ARG A 686 -30.45 22.22 0.24
C ARG A 686 -31.74 22.71 -0.43
N LYS A 687 -32.31 23.83 0.03
CA LYS A 687 -33.47 24.45 -0.63
C LYS A 687 -33.15 24.95 -2.03
N LEU A 688 -32.02 25.63 -2.21
CA LEU A 688 -31.57 26.13 -3.52
C LEU A 688 -31.29 24.98 -4.49
N ALA A 689 -30.64 23.91 -4.01
CA ALA A 689 -30.37 22.71 -4.79
C ALA A 689 -31.66 22.01 -5.23
N ALA A 690 -32.66 21.90 -4.35
CA ALA A 690 -33.97 21.34 -4.70
C ALA A 690 -34.66 22.18 -5.79
N ALA A 691 -34.71 23.51 -5.63
CA ALA A 691 -35.34 24.42 -6.58
C ALA A 691 -34.65 24.39 -7.97
N ALA A 692 -33.32 24.30 -8.02
CA ALA A 692 -32.58 24.17 -9.27
C ALA A 692 -32.87 22.84 -10.00
N GLY A 693 -33.16 21.76 -9.25
CA GLY A 693 -33.56 20.48 -9.85
C GLY A 693 -34.95 20.51 -10.51
N GLU A 694 -35.89 21.30 -9.97
CA GLU A 694 -37.23 21.42 -10.53
C GLU A 694 -37.24 22.19 -11.86
N GLN A 695 -36.40 23.23 -12.00
CA GLN A 695 -36.33 24.01 -13.24
C GLN A 695 -35.85 23.20 -14.45
N ASP A 696 -34.87 22.31 -14.27
CA ASP A 696 -34.36 21.43 -15.35
C ASP A 696 -35.39 20.39 -15.83
N SER A 697 -36.34 20.01 -14.97
CA SER A 697 -37.42 19.09 -15.35
C SER A 697 -38.51 19.76 -16.21
N SER A 698 -38.65 21.09 -16.12
CA SER A 698 -39.70 21.84 -16.83
C SER A 698 -39.35 22.17 -18.28
N THR A 699 -38.06 22.23 -18.63
CA THR A 699 -37.58 22.61 -19.97
C THR A 699 -37.55 21.47 -20.98
N HIS A 700 -37.82 20.22 -20.56
CA HIS A 700 -37.90 19.06 -21.47
C HIS A 700 -39.34 18.70 -21.90
N SER A 701 -40.34 19.55 -21.64
CA SER A 701 -41.74 19.34 -22.08
C SER A 701 -42.15 20.11 -23.34
N CYS A 702 -41.20 20.62 -24.13
CA CYS A 702 -41.50 21.14 -25.47
C CYS A 702 -41.72 19.99 -26.46
N SER A 703 -42.98 19.57 -26.56
CA SER A 703 -43.70 19.00 -27.71
C SER A 703 -42.90 18.36 -28.85
N VAL A 704 -43.05 17.04 -28.99
CA VAL A 704 -43.06 16.32 -30.28
C VAL A 704 -44.31 16.71 -31.07
#